data_AF-A0A8S3TYI1-F1
#
_entry.id   AF-A0A8S3TYI1-F1
#
_cell.length_a   1.000
_cell.length_b   1.000
_cell.length_c   1.000
_cell.angle_alpha   90.00
_cell.angle_beta   90.00
_cell.angle_gamma   90.00
#
_symmetry.space_group_name_H-M   'P 1'
#
loop_
_entity.id
_entity.type
_entity.pdbx_description
1 polymer ?
#
loop_
_entity_poly.entity_id
_entity_poly.type
_entity_poly.pdbx_seq_one_letter_code
_entity_poly.pdbx_strand_id
1 'polypeptide(L)'
;MLLSWLVYPVHVVIIVHMFTCSCQGFFFNRNPEVCYDHIGCFSNVAPYDNANGRIPESPDHIQTEILLYTRQNPTEEFLLNAYDVSNISHSHFDGSKKTVFIIHGYNDYATSDLIQDIKYELLIKDDMNVIAVNWQYGADNVIYAKSAANTRVVGAIIGELLKNLHSAGQTSYRKIHLVGHSLGVHIYGYAGLDPAGPCFELQDPVTRLDTSDAHYVEVIHTNGASLLQFGFGLDRAIGHADFYPNGGVRQPGCDANVHSTAFALITGRMGKFSAALACSHMRSFDLFIESINSDCAFIGIPCDSKEDFDAGLCTGCDDGCAEMGYNGQQNGHGRYYFSTNLAAPYCFLFNRKICYDHIGCFSNASPYNNANGKLPESPAHIQTEFLLYTRQNPTHEFQLNPYDASTIGHSHFDGSKQTLFITHGYQDDGRSDWIVAMTRELLKKDDMNVIAVNWANGADNINYIQAAANTRVVGATIGELLKTLHSTGHSNYNKFHLIGHSLGSHISGYAGAYVHGAIAKITGLDPAGPLFENKDPKTRLDPSDAHYVEAIHTDGDSLFQLGFGLEKAIGHADFYPNGGEKQPGCSRDVGTHLFSLITGKIEKFTSTIACSHMRVLDLFTESINSQCTFSGKPCHTKKDFDAGHCTRCGLGCADMGYNSHQKGHGKYYFSTSSAGPFCQ
;
A
#
# COMPACT_ATOMS: atom_id res chain seq x y z
N MET A 1 23.75 -21.99 34.70
CA MET A 1 22.72 -22.69 33.90
C MET A 1 21.46 -22.75 34.73
N LEU A 2 20.36 -22.19 34.23
CA LEU A 2 19.02 -21.96 34.86
C LEU A 2 18.75 -20.46 35.08
N LEU A 3 18.26 -19.78 34.03
CA LEU A 3 17.32 -18.65 34.08
C LEU A 3 17.12 -18.10 32.65
N SER A 4 16.15 -18.65 31.92
CA SER A 4 15.57 -18.03 30.72
C SER A 4 14.24 -18.70 30.34
N TRP A 5 13.26 -18.63 31.23
CA TRP A 5 11.84 -18.80 30.88
C TRP A 5 11.14 -17.52 31.34
N LEU A 6 11.30 -16.47 30.55
CA LEU A 6 10.59 -15.20 30.72
C LEU A 6 9.20 -15.33 30.10
N VAL A 7 8.19 -15.34 30.96
CA VAL A 7 6.85 -14.75 30.79
C VAL A 7 6.28 -14.77 29.36
N TYR A 8 5.76 -15.92 28.94
CA TYR A 8 4.72 -15.94 27.90
C TYR A 8 3.36 -15.72 28.57
N PRO A 9 2.51 -14.80 28.08
CA PRO A 9 1.15 -14.68 28.60
C PRO A 9 0.42 -16.00 28.35
N VAL A 10 -0.08 -16.63 29.42
CA VAL A 10 -0.77 -17.93 29.47
C VAL A 10 -1.84 -18.10 28.36
N HIS A 11 -2.37 -16.99 27.83
CA HIS A 11 -3.43 -16.95 26.84
C HIS A 11 -2.94 -17.15 25.38
N VAL A 12 -1.69 -16.79 25.05
CA VAL A 12 -1.10 -17.09 23.72
C VAL A 12 -0.88 -18.60 23.57
N VAL A 13 -0.52 -19.26 24.67
CA VAL A 13 -0.40 -20.74 24.73
C VAL A 13 -1.75 -21.41 24.51
N ILE A 14 -2.84 -20.85 25.07
CA ILE A 14 -4.22 -21.37 24.88
C ILE A 14 -4.69 -21.22 23.43
N ILE A 15 -4.49 -20.05 22.81
CA ILE A 15 -4.86 -19.82 21.40
C ILE A 15 -4.07 -20.77 20.49
N VAL A 16 -2.76 -20.89 20.67
CA VAL A 16 -1.94 -21.84 19.90
C VAL A 16 -2.45 -23.27 20.09
N HIS A 17 -2.78 -23.71 21.31
CA HIS A 17 -3.34 -25.05 21.54
C HIS A 17 -4.73 -25.29 20.92
N MET A 18 -5.60 -24.28 20.89
CA MET A 18 -6.94 -24.41 20.28
C MET A 18 -6.86 -24.62 18.76
N PHE A 19 -5.88 -24.00 18.10
CA PHE A 19 -5.74 -24.02 16.64
C PHE A 19 -4.61 -24.92 16.12
N THR A 20 -3.85 -25.61 16.99
CA THR A 20 -2.79 -26.53 16.55
C THR A 20 -3.34 -27.79 15.88
N CYS A 21 -2.97 -27.98 14.62
CA CYS A 21 -3.25 -29.17 13.82
C CYS A 21 -1.92 -29.88 13.45
N SER A 22 -1.20 -30.45 14.42
CA SER A 22 0.05 -31.17 14.18
C SER A 22 -0.21 -32.67 14.01
N CYS A 23 0.32 -33.29 12.94
CA CYS A 23 0.24 -34.73 12.64
C CYS A 23 0.93 -35.66 13.67
N GLN A 24 1.29 -35.19 14.86
CA GLN A 24 1.96 -35.99 15.90
C GLN A 24 1.24 -35.83 17.24
N GLY A 25 0.21 -36.64 17.47
CA GLY A 25 -0.53 -36.61 18.73
C GLY A 25 -1.47 -37.80 18.93
N PHE A 26 -0.92 -38.92 19.42
CA PHE A 26 -1.54 -39.99 20.20
C PHE A 26 -3.07 -39.95 20.43
N PHE A 27 -3.88 -40.21 19.42
CA PHE A 27 -5.27 -40.66 19.62
C PHE A 27 -5.55 -41.86 18.71
N PHE A 28 -5.50 -43.06 19.31
CA PHE A 28 -5.91 -44.30 18.66
C PHE A 28 -7.43 -44.34 18.51
N ASN A 29 -7.98 -43.76 17.44
CA ASN A 29 -9.32 -44.11 17.01
C ASN A 29 -9.26 -45.44 16.25
N ARG A 30 -10.03 -46.45 16.68
CA ARG A 30 -9.89 -47.84 16.19
C ARG A 30 -10.48 -48.09 14.79
N ASN A 31 -11.28 -47.16 14.26
CA ASN A 31 -11.84 -47.25 12.91
C ASN A 31 -11.28 -46.13 12.04
N PRO A 32 -10.63 -46.43 10.90
CA PRO A 32 -10.02 -45.44 10.02
C PRO A 32 -11.00 -44.74 9.07
N GLU A 33 -12.29 -45.11 9.11
CA GLU A 33 -13.32 -44.66 8.17
C GLU A 33 -14.71 -44.71 8.82
N VAL A 34 -15.59 -43.77 8.45
CA VAL A 34 -17.02 -43.77 8.76
C VAL A 34 -17.81 -43.52 7.48
N CYS A 35 -18.95 -44.18 7.30
CA CYS A 35 -19.83 -43.97 6.15
C CYS A 35 -21.19 -43.43 6.59
N TYR A 36 -21.71 -42.47 5.82
CA TYR A 36 -23.02 -41.88 6.01
C TYR A 36 -23.81 -42.02 4.72
N ASP A 37 -24.96 -42.70 4.80
CA ASP A 37 -25.80 -43.18 3.69
C ASP A 37 -25.61 -42.44 2.35
N HIS A 38 -26.19 -41.24 2.23
CA HIS A 38 -26.29 -40.51 0.97
C HIS A 38 -25.03 -39.76 0.53
N ILE A 39 -24.00 -39.68 1.39
CA ILE A 39 -22.84 -38.80 1.18
C ILE A 39 -21.50 -39.53 1.23
N GLY A 40 -21.52 -40.86 1.36
CA GLY A 40 -20.34 -41.72 1.22
C GLY A 40 -19.51 -41.88 2.50
N CYS A 41 -18.24 -42.26 2.32
CA CYS A 41 -17.33 -42.62 3.39
C CYS A 41 -16.19 -41.60 3.59
N PHE A 42 -15.81 -41.37 4.84
CA PHE A 42 -14.84 -40.38 5.28
C PHE A 42 -13.75 -41.05 6.10
N SER A 43 -12.55 -41.10 5.54
CA SER A 43 -11.38 -41.61 6.24
C SER A 43 -10.63 -40.51 7.01
N ASN A 44 -9.98 -40.86 8.11
CA ASN A 44 -9.05 -40.01 8.86
C ASN A 44 -7.58 -40.42 8.69
N VAL A 45 -7.27 -41.21 7.65
CA VAL A 45 -5.89 -41.54 7.27
C VAL A 45 -5.42 -40.59 6.17
N ALA A 46 -4.11 -40.42 6.05
CA ALA A 46 -3.49 -39.58 5.02
C ALA A 46 -4.06 -39.90 3.62
N PRO A 47 -4.43 -38.89 2.82
CA PRO A 47 -4.18 -37.46 3.04
C PRO A 47 -5.17 -36.74 3.98
N TYR A 48 -6.22 -37.41 4.47
CA TYR A 48 -7.35 -36.81 5.19
C TYR A 48 -7.19 -36.72 6.72
N ASP A 49 -5.95 -36.80 7.22
CA ASP A 49 -5.61 -36.70 8.65
C ASP A 49 -5.27 -35.27 9.10
N ASN A 50 -5.43 -34.28 8.20
CA ASN A 50 -5.15 -32.86 8.38
C ASN A 50 -5.84 -32.22 9.60
N ALA A 51 -6.96 -32.79 10.03
CA ALA A 51 -7.72 -32.40 11.21
C ALA A 51 -7.28 -33.14 12.50
N ASN A 52 -5.98 -33.34 12.70
CA ASN A 52 -5.41 -34.14 13.80
C ASN A 52 -6.00 -35.58 13.85
N GLY A 53 -6.16 -36.22 12.68
CA GLY A 53 -6.71 -37.57 12.56
C GLY A 53 -8.15 -37.73 13.06
N ARG A 54 -8.93 -36.63 13.16
CA ARG A 54 -10.34 -36.70 13.59
C ARG A 54 -11.24 -37.09 12.42
N ILE A 55 -12.18 -37.98 12.72
CA ILE A 55 -13.28 -38.32 11.81
C ILE A 55 -14.37 -37.23 11.90
N PRO A 56 -14.98 -36.81 10.78
CA PRO A 56 -16.12 -35.89 10.78
C PRO A 56 -17.32 -36.39 11.59
N GLU A 57 -18.11 -35.49 12.16
CA GLU A 57 -19.42 -35.83 12.75
C GLU A 57 -20.46 -36.28 11.71
N SER A 58 -21.53 -36.93 12.18
CA SER A 58 -22.62 -37.34 11.31
C SER A 58 -23.44 -36.14 10.82
N PRO A 59 -24.15 -36.26 9.67
CA PRO A 59 -25.08 -35.24 9.20
C PRO A 59 -26.10 -34.80 10.25
N ASP A 60 -26.64 -35.74 11.04
CA ASP A 60 -27.61 -35.45 12.11
C ASP A 60 -27.06 -34.59 13.25
N HIS A 61 -25.73 -34.62 13.46
CA HIS A 61 -25.07 -33.80 14.47
C HIS A 61 -24.65 -32.44 13.90
N ILE A 62 -24.20 -32.40 12.66
CA ILE A 62 -23.81 -31.16 11.98
C ILE A 62 -25.02 -30.30 11.63
N GLN A 63 -26.17 -30.94 11.34
CA GLN A 63 -27.46 -30.30 11.04
C GLN A 63 -27.34 -29.18 9.99
N THR A 64 -26.81 -29.52 8.82
CA THR A 64 -26.67 -28.57 7.72
C THR A 64 -28.05 -28.18 7.16
N GLU A 65 -28.36 -26.89 7.19
CA GLU A 65 -29.56 -26.31 6.59
C GLU A 65 -29.21 -25.53 5.33
N ILE A 66 -30.06 -25.64 4.30
CA ILE A 66 -29.87 -24.98 3.00
C ILE A 66 -30.95 -23.91 2.86
N LEU A 67 -30.56 -22.66 3.10
CA LEU A 67 -31.49 -21.53 3.20
C LEU A 67 -31.54 -20.77 1.86
N LEU A 68 -32.65 -20.89 1.13
CA LEU A 68 -32.84 -20.21 -0.15
C LEU A 68 -33.52 -18.84 0.03
N TYR A 69 -32.90 -17.84 -0.59
CA TYR A 69 -33.40 -16.49 -0.73
C TYR A 69 -33.47 -16.11 -2.22
N THR A 70 -34.48 -15.32 -2.56
CA THR A 70 -34.63 -14.70 -3.88
C THR A 70 -35.13 -13.28 -3.70
N ARG A 71 -35.19 -12.50 -4.78
CA ARG A 71 -35.77 -11.16 -4.74
C ARG A 71 -37.25 -11.14 -4.30
N GLN A 72 -37.97 -12.26 -4.49
CA GLN A 72 -39.36 -12.40 -4.06
C GLN A 72 -39.48 -12.71 -2.56
N ASN A 73 -38.46 -13.31 -1.96
CA ASN A 73 -38.38 -13.62 -0.53
C ASN A 73 -36.99 -13.21 0.03
N PRO A 74 -36.68 -11.91 0.09
CA PRO A 74 -35.34 -11.46 0.47
C PRO A 74 -35.06 -11.61 1.97
N THR A 75 -36.10 -11.70 2.80
CA THR A 75 -36.01 -11.78 4.27
C THR A 75 -36.42 -13.12 4.85
N GLU A 76 -37.34 -13.83 4.21
CA GLU A 76 -37.83 -15.14 4.67
C GLU A 76 -37.18 -16.25 3.87
N GLU A 77 -36.38 -17.08 4.54
CA GLU A 77 -35.74 -18.24 3.94
C GLU A 77 -36.74 -19.33 3.54
N PHE A 78 -36.44 -20.01 2.43
CA PHE A 78 -37.05 -21.29 2.11
C PHE A 78 -36.05 -22.41 2.38
N LEU A 79 -36.40 -23.37 3.25
CA LEU A 79 -35.53 -24.50 3.57
C LEU A 79 -35.56 -25.55 2.44
N LEU A 80 -34.44 -25.69 1.72
CA LEU A 80 -34.27 -26.73 0.71
C LEU A 80 -33.79 -28.03 1.34
N ASN A 81 -34.27 -29.16 0.82
CA ASN A 81 -33.78 -30.47 1.20
C ASN A 81 -32.68 -30.92 0.21
N ALA A 82 -31.47 -31.13 0.72
CA ALA A 82 -30.31 -31.52 -0.08
C ALA A 82 -30.44 -32.91 -0.72
N TYR A 83 -31.16 -33.84 -0.07
CA TYR A 83 -31.31 -35.23 -0.50
C TYR A 83 -32.55 -35.46 -1.38
N ASP A 84 -33.56 -34.60 -1.26
CA ASP A 84 -34.77 -34.62 -2.08
C ASP A 84 -35.20 -33.20 -2.44
N VAL A 85 -34.87 -32.77 -3.66
CA VAL A 85 -35.16 -31.43 -4.17
C VAL A 85 -36.60 -31.26 -4.64
N SER A 86 -37.52 -32.20 -4.39
CA SER A 86 -38.92 -32.08 -4.80
C SER A 86 -39.61 -30.85 -4.18
N ASN A 87 -39.19 -30.41 -2.99
CA ASN A 87 -39.75 -29.24 -2.33
C ASN A 87 -39.39 -27.91 -3.02
N ILE A 88 -38.45 -27.91 -3.97
CA ILE A 88 -38.04 -26.70 -4.70
C ILE A 88 -39.18 -26.08 -5.50
N SER A 89 -40.16 -26.87 -5.95
CA SER A 89 -41.33 -26.38 -6.69
C SER A 89 -42.27 -25.52 -5.85
N HIS A 90 -42.12 -25.55 -4.52
CA HIS A 90 -42.87 -24.69 -3.59
C HIS A 90 -42.07 -23.43 -3.20
N SER A 91 -40.88 -23.26 -3.76
CA SER A 91 -40.02 -22.11 -3.54
C SER A 91 -40.10 -21.10 -4.69
N HIS A 92 -39.38 -19.98 -4.57
CA HIS A 92 -39.19 -19.00 -5.63
C HIS A 92 -37.94 -19.25 -6.50
N PHE A 93 -37.30 -20.42 -6.34
CA PHE A 93 -36.10 -20.78 -7.11
C PHE A 93 -36.37 -20.74 -8.62
N ASP A 94 -35.48 -20.09 -9.36
CA ASP A 94 -35.56 -20.03 -10.82
C ASP A 94 -34.25 -20.53 -11.44
N GLY A 95 -34.32 -21.71 -12.05
CA GLY A 95 -33.22 -22.37 -12.75
C GLY A 95 -32.63 -21.63 -13.94
N SER A 96 -33.36 -20.65 -14.47
CA SER A 96 -32.86 -19.79 -15.53
C SER A 96 -31.81 -18.81 -15.02
N LYS A 97 -31.85 -18.46 -13.71
CA LYS A 97 -31.01 -17.43 -13.08
C LYS A 97 -29.70 -17.98 -12.51
N LYS A 98 -28.78 -17.06 -12.22
CA LYS A 98 -27.55 -17.34 -11.48
C LYS A 98 -27.90 -17.83 -10.07
N THR A 99 -27.11 -18.76 -9.53
CA THR A 99 -27.26 -19.24 -8.15
C THR A 99 -25.95 -19.03 -7.40
N VAL A 100 -25.97 -18.25 -6.32
CA VAL A 100 -24.79 -17.98 -5.49
C VAL A 100 -24.98 -18.64 -4.13
N PHE A 101 -24.06 -19.50 -3.72
CA PHE A 101 -24.02 -20.02 -2.37
C PHE A 101 -23.07 -19.18 -1.52
N ILE A 102 -23.45 -18.96 -0.26
CA ILE A 102 -22.62 -18.30 0.74
C ILE A 102 -22.40 -19.28 1.90
N ILE A 103 -21.15 -19.58 2.22
CA ILE A 103 -20.76 -20.60 3.20
C ILE A 103 -19.91 -19.92 4.30
N HIS A 104 -20.45 -19.88 5.51
CA HIS A 104 -19.79 -19.24 6.65
C HIS A 104 -18.66 -20.10 7.23
N GLY A 105 -17.82 -19.47 8.06
CA GLY A 105 -16.65 -20.08 8.71
C GLY A 105 -16.89 -20.63 10.12
N TYR A 106 -15.78 -20.82 10.84
CA TYR A 106 -15.75 -21.25 12.24
C TYR A 106 -16.44 -20.25 13.16
N ASN A 107 -17.27 -20.72 14.10
CA ASN A 107 -17.98 -19.88 15.07
C ASN A 107 -18.82 -18.74 14.42
N ASP A 108 -19.40 -19.04 13.26
CA ASP A 108 -20.31 -18.17 12.50
C ASP A 108 -21.56 -18.97 12.10
N TYR A 109 -22.54 -18.32 11.48
CA TYR A 109 -23.82 -18.92 11.09
C TYR A 109 -24.45 -18.17 9.90
N ALA A 110 -25.34 -18.82 9.17
CA ALA A 110 -25.88 -18.28 7.91
C ALA A 110 -26.71 -16.99 8.06
N THR A 111 -27.24 -16.71 9.25
CA THR A 111 -28.04 -15.51 9.56
C THR A 111 -27.24 -14.41 10.24
N SER A 112 -25.90 -14.50 10.27
CA SER A 112 -25.05 -13.44 10.78
C SER A 112 -25.06 -12.22 9.86
N ASP A 113 -24.81 -11.03 10.42
CA ASP A 113 -24.90 -9.76 9.69
C ASP A 113 -24.06 -9.79 8.39
N LEU A 114 -22.84 -10.33 8.43
CA LEU A 114 -21.93 -10.38 7.28
C LEU A 114 -22.43 -11.28 6.14
N ILE A 115 -23.00 -12.45 6.46
CA ILE A 115 -23.58 -13.35 5.46
C ILE A 115 -24.84 -12.74 4.87
N GLN A 116 -25.66 -12.10 5.72
CA GLN A 116 -26.88 -11.44 5.30
C GLN A 116 -26.57 -10.19 4.45
N ASP A 117 -25.52 -9.44 4.74
CA ASP A 117 -25.07 -8.29 3.95
C ASP A 117 -24.67 -8.72 2.53
N ILE A 118 -23.84 -9.78 2.38
CA ILE A 118 -23.54 -10.33 1.04
C ILE A 118 -24.84 -10.71 0.32
N LYS A 119 -25.74 -11.44 0.99
CA LYS A 119 -27.02 -11.85 0.41
C LYS A 119 -27.83 -10.64 -0.07
N TYR A 120 -27.99 -9.62 0.75
CA TYR A 120 -28.75 -8.42 0.40
C TYR A 120 -28.14 -7.69 -0.80
N GLU A 121 -26.82 -7.49 -0.80
CA GLU A 121 -26.11 -6.79 -1.88
C GLU A 121 -26.21 -7.56 -3.20
N LEU A 122 -26.14 -8.90 -3.16
CA LEU A 122 -26.37 -9.76 -4.33
C LEU A 122 -27.80 -9.64 -4.87
N LEU A 123 -28.82 -9.72 -4.01
CA LEU A 123 -30.23 -9.65 -4.42
C LEU A 123 -30.63 -8.25 -4.93
N ILE A 124 -29.96 -7.20 -4.45
CA ILE A 124 -30.06 -5.83 -4.97
C ILE A 124 -29.40 -5.75 -6.35
N LYS A 125 -28.19 -6.30 -6.50
CA LYS A 125 -27.39 -6.24 -7.74
C LYS A 125 -28.11 -6.85 -8.93
N ASP A 126 -28.63 -8.07 -8.77
CA ASP A 126 -29.23 -8.82 -9.88
C ASP A 126 -30.35 -9.76 -9.39
N ASP A 127 -31.23 -10.16 -10.31
CA ASP A 127 -32.28 -11.12 -10.02
C ASP A 127 -31.68 -12.54 -10.06
N MET A 128 -31.38 -13.09 -8.89
CA MET A 128 -30.68 -14.37 -8.73
C MET A 128 -31.25 -15.21 -7.58
N ASN A 129 -30.82 -16.47 -7.52
CA ASN A 129 -31.02 -17.32 -6.35
C ASN A 129 -29.79 -17.17 -5.42
N VAL A 130 -30.01 -16.93 -4.14
CA VAL A 130 -28.94 -16.94 -3.13
C VAL A 130 -29.22 -18.06 -2.13
N ILE A 131 -28.24 -18.92 -1.89
CA ILE A 131 -28.34 -20.03 -0.94
C ILE A 131 -27.32 -19.84 0.18
N ALA A 132 -27.78 -19.56 1.39
CA ALA A 132 -26.89 -19.54 2.56
C ALA A 132 -26.84 -20.95 3.18
N VAL A 133 -25.63 -21.49 3.35
CA VAL A 133 -25.43 -22.81 3.96
C VAL A 133 -25.21 -22.61 5.45
N ASN A 134 -26.17 -23.02 6.26
CA ASN A 134 -26.07 -22.99 7.71
C ASN A 134 -25.53 -24.32 8.21
N TRP A 135 -24.32 -24.33 8.78
CA TRP A 135 -23.73 -25.52 9.40
C TRP A 135 -23.20 -25.20 10.80
N GLN A 136 -23.84 -24.23 11.47
CA GLN A 136 -23.44 -23.67 12.76
C GLN A 136 -23.07 -24.73 13.79
N TYR A 137 -23.85 -25.81 13.94
CA TYR A 137 -23.58 -26.86 14.92
C TYR A 137 -22.28 -27.62 14.63
N GLY A 138 -21.93 -27.80 13.35
CA GLY A 138 -20.62 -28.36 12.96
C GLY A 138 -19.48 -27.35 13.03
N ALA A 139 -19.79 -26.05 12.86
CA ALA A 139 -18.83 -24.95 12.78
C ALA A 139 -18.44 -24.38 14.16
N ASP A 140 -19.33 -24.42 15.14
CA ASP A 140 -19.13 -23.90 16.50
C ASP A 140 -18.75 -25.05 17.46
N ASN A 141 -17.52 -25.55 17.30
CA ASN A 141 -17.00 -26.61 18.15
C ASN A 141 -15.84 -26.09 19.00
N VAL A 142 -15.81 -26.42 20.29
CA VAL A 142 -14.73 -26.02 21.22
C VAL A 142 -13.36 -26.50 20.71
N ILE A 143 -13.33 -27.63 20.01
CA ILE A 143 -12.13 -28.16 19.36
C ILE A 143 -12.19 -27.78 17.88
N TYR A 144 -11.41 -26.78 17.47
CA TYR A 144 -11.35 -26.30 16.08
C TYR A 144 -11.12 -27.43 15.05
N ALA A 145 -10.20 -28.35 15.34
CA ALA A 145 -9.91 -29.49 14.46
C ALA A 145 -11.14 -30.37 14.19
N LYS A 146 -12.15 -30.37 15.06
CA LYS A 146 -13.41 -31.09 14.81
C LYS A 146 -14.24 -30.38 13.74
N SER A 147 -14.39 -29.05 13.85
CA SER A 147 -15.03 -28.23 12.82
C SER A 147 -14.30 -28.31 11.49
N ALA A 148 -12.96 -28.34 11.49
CA ALA A 148 -12.16 -28.56 10.29
C ALA A 148 -12.40 -29.94 9.65
N ALA A 149 -12.62 -31.00 10.42
CA ALA A 149 -13.00 -32.31 9.86
C ALA A 149 -14.42 -32.28 9.26
N ASN A 150 -15.36 -31.58 9.92
CA ASN A 150 -16.76 -31.51 9.51
C ASN A 150 -16.97 -30.86 8.14
N THR A 151 -16.03 -30.03 7.66
CA THR A 151 -16.12 -29.38 6.34
C THR A 151 -16.35 -30.40 5.21
N ARG A 152 -15.74 -31.58 5.30
CA ARG A 152 -15.88 -32.65 4.29
C ARG A 152 -17.29 -33.21 4.21
N VAL A 153 -17.97 -33.36 5.34
CA VAL A 153 -19.36 -33.83 5.39
C VAL A 153 -20.29 -32.77 4.82
N VAL A 154 -20.10 -31.50 5.20
CA VAL A 154 -20.88 -30.38 4.63
C VAL A 154 -20.66 -30.28 3.12
N GLY A 155 -19.41 -30.42 2.65
CA GLY A 155 -19.08 -30.40 1.23
C GLY A 155 -19.76 -31.53 0.46
N ALA A 156 -19.84 -32.73 1.03
CA ALA A 156 -20.55 -33.85 0.42
C ALA A 156 -22.08 -33.64 0.37
N ILE A 157 -22.67 -33.01 1.41
CA ILE A 157 -24.09 -32.62 1.42
C ILE A 157 -24.39 -31.62 0.30
N ILE A 158 -23.55 -30.58 0.15
CA ILE A 158 -23.69 -29.59 -0.93
C ILE A 158 -23.51 -30.29 -2.29
N GLY A 159 -22.50 -31.16 -2.43
CA GLY A 159 -22.29 -31.92 -3.67
C GLY A 159 -23.50 -32.75 -4.09
N GLU A 160 -24.16 -33.41 -3.15
CA GLU A 160 -25.38 -34.18 -3.42
C GLU A 160 -26.56 -33.26 -3.80
N LEU A 161 -26.73 -32.11 -3.13
CA LEU A 161 -27.71 -31.10 -3.53
C LEU A 161 -27.48 -30.63 -4.97
N LEU A 162 -26.24 -30.27 -5.34
CA LEU A 162 -25.90 -29.78 -6.68
C LEU A 162 -26.20 -30.82 -7.75
N LYS A 163 -25.86 -32.08 -7.48
CA LYS A 163 -26.15 -33.22 -8.35
C LYS A 163 -27.66 -33.44 -8.50
N ASN A 164 -28.42 -33.33 -7.41
CA ASN A 164 -29.87 -33.49 -7.42
C ASN A 164 -30.57 -32.36 -8.20
N LEU A 165 -30.17 -31.10 -7.99
CA LEU A 165 -30.65 -29.95 -8.75
C LEU A 165 -30.36 -30.10 -10.25
N HIS A 166 -29.16 -30.54 -10.60
CA HIS A 166 -28.78 -30.75 -12.00
C HIS A 166 -29.58 -31.89 -12.65
N SER A 167 -29.67 -33.03 -11.96
CA SER A 167 -30.36 -34.23 -12.47
C SER A 167 -31.87 -34.01 -12.61
N ALA A 168 -32.47 -33.19 -11.74
CA ALA A 168 -33.87 -32.79 -11.82
C ALA A 168 -34.14 -31.67 -12.84
N GLY A 169 -33.12 -31.26 -13.63
CA GLY A 169 -33.25 -30.22 -14.64
C GLY A 169 -33.49 -28.82 -14.07
N GLN A 170 -33.23 -28.61 -12.77
CA GLN A 170 -33.50 -27.34 -12.10
C GLN A 170 -32.41 -26.31 -12.38
N THR A 171 -31.16 -26.69 -12.62
CA THR A 171 -30.09 -25.74 -12.99
C THR A 171 -28.91 -26.44 -13.66
N SER A 172 -27.94 -25.67 -14.15
CA SER A 172 -26.67 -26.20 -14.66
C SER A 172 -25.49 -25.71 -13.83
N TYR A 173 -24.44 -26.53 -13.72
CA TYR A 173 -23.24 -26.20 -12.95
C TYR A 173 -22.58 -24.87 -13.37
N ARG A 174 -22.70 -24.48 -14.64
CA ARG A 174 -22.15 -23.21 -15.18
C ARG A 174 -22.79 -21.96 -14.58
N LYS A 175 -23.95 -22.07 -13.92
CA LYS A 175 -24.66 -20.93 -13.29
C LYS A 175 -24.42 -20.84 -11.79
N ILE A 176 -23.62 -21.75 -11.23
CA ILE A 176 -23.43 -21.90 -9.79
C ILE A 176 -22.12 -21.24 -9.39
N HIS A 177 -22.20 -20.36 -8.42
CA HIS A 177 -21.05 -19.68 -7.82
C HIS A 177 -21.05 -19.96 -6.32
N LEU A 178 -19.89 -20.26 -5.75
CA LEU A 178 -19.76 -20.68 -4.36
C LEU A 178 -18.79 -19.71 -3.67
N VAL A 179 -19.26 -19.00 -2.65
CA VAL A 179 -18.48 -18.02 -1.89
C VAL A 179 -18.31 -18.55 -0.48
N GLY A 180 -17.09 -18.86 -0.09
CA GLY A 180 -16.77 -19.37 1.24
C GLY A 180 -15.95 -18.37 2.04
N HIS A 181 -16.11 -18.33 3.35
CA HIS A 181 -15.20 -17.62 4.27
C HIS A 181 -14.53 -18.58 5.25
N SER A 182 -13.23 -18.39 5.50
CA SER A 182 -12.49 -19.19 6.48
C SER A 182 -12.64 -20.71 6.25
N LEU A 183 -13.18 -21.48 7.20
CA LEU A 183 -13.47 -22.91 7.02
C LEU A 183 -14.46 -23.18 5.88
N GLY A 184 -15.38 -22.26 5.60
CA GLY A 184 -16.34 -22.36 4.51
C GLY A 184 -15.69 -22.43 3.14
N VAL A 185 -14.47 -21.88 2.99
CA VAL A 185 -13.69 -22.01 1.75
C VAL A 185 -13.33 -23.46 1.44
N HIS A 186 -12.98 -24.23 2.48
CA HIS A 186 -12.56 -25.63 2.35
C HIS A 186 -13.73 -26.61 2.24
N ILE A 187 -14.97 -26.12 2.38
CA ILE A 187 -16.18 -26.91 2.10
C ILE A 187 -16.38 -27.02 0.58
N TYR A 188 -16.26 -25.89 -0.13
CA TYR A 188 -16.13 -25.75 -1.60
C TYR A 188 -16.04 -24.24 -1.94
N GLY A 189 -15.33 -23.80 -3.00
CA GLY A 189 -15.31 -22.37 -3.38
C GLY A 189 -15.00 -22.04 -4.84
N TYR A 190 -15.71 -21.04 -5.37
CA TYR A 190 -15.35 -20.23 -6.54
C TYR A 190 -14.61 -18.95 -6.10
N ALA A 191 -15.07 -18.31 -5.02
CA ALA A 191 -14.40 -17.19 -4.36
C ALA A 191 -14.09 -17.56 -2.90
N GLY A 192 -12.81 -17.61 -2.54
CA GLY A 192 -12.31 -17.90 -1.20
C GLY A 192 -12.01 -16.62 -0.43
N LEU A 193 -12.84 -16.30 0.56
CA LEU A 193 -12.67 -15.14 1.43
C LEU A 193 -11.83 -15.54 2.65
N ASP A 194 -10.56 -15.15 2.64
CA ASP A 194 -9.55 -15.44 3.66
C ASP A 194 -9.57 -16.91 4.16
N PRO A 195 -9.19 -17.86 3.29
CA PRO A 195 -9.30 -19.30 3.58
C PRO A 195 -8.60 -19.66 4.88
N ALA A 196 -9.18 -20.54 5.71
CA ALA A 196 -8.55 -20.85 7.00
C ALA A 196 -7.19 -21.54 6.85
N GLY A 197 -6.15 -21.00 7.49
CA GLY A 197 -4.80 -21.58 7.50
C GLY A 197 -4.62 -22.79 8.41
N PRO A 198 -5.07 -22.74 9.69
CA PRO A 198 -4.95 -23.87 10.61
C PRO A 198 -5.62 -25.13 10.06
N CYS A 199 -4.94 -26.29 10.14
CA CYS A 199 -5.35 -27.57 9.55
C CYS A 199 -5.27 -27.66 7.99
N PHE A 200 -4.84 -26.63 7.26
CA PHE A 200 -4.82 -26.67 5.78
C PHE A 200 -3.50 -26.17 5.12
N GLU A 201 -2.72 -25.30 5.77
CA GLU A 201 -1.53 -24.64 5.17
C GLU A 201 -0.46 -25.59 4.60
N LEU A 202 -0.17 -26.68 5.33
CA LEU A 202 0.91 -27.62 5.00
C LEU A 202 0.39 -29.02 4.65
N GLN A 203 -0.82 -29.08 4.08
CA GLN A 203 -1.54 -30.32 3.85
C GLN A 203 -1.70 -30.61 2.36
N ASP A 204 -2.05 -31.85 2.04
CA ASP A 204 -2.30 -32.28 0.66
C ASP A 204 -3.40 -31.42 0.03
N PRO A 205 -3.23 -30.92 -1.22
CA PRO A 205 -4.23 -30.10 -1.90
C PRO A 205 -5.63 -30.72 -1.90
N VAL A 206 -5.77 -32.05 -1.90
CA VAL A 206 -7.09 -32.73 -1.87
C VAL A 206 -7.92 -32.43 -0.61
N THR A 207 -7.30 -31.85 0.43
CA THR A 207 -7.96 -31.54 1.71
C THR A 207 -8.38 -30.09 1.86
N ARG A 208 -8.05 -29.23 0.88
CA ARG A 208 -8.32 -27.79 0.89
C ARG A 208 -8.81 -27.33 -0.48
N LEU A 209 -9.24 -26.09 -0.57
CA LEU A 209 -9.50 -25.47 -1.87
C LEU A 209 -8.22 -25.44 -2.72
N ASP A 210 -8.36 -25.79 -4.00
CA ASP A 210 -7.35 -25.62 -5.05
C ASP A 210 -7.98 -25.38 -6.43
N THR A 211 -7.16 -25.06 -7.42
CA THR A 211 -7.54 -24.80 -8.82
C THR A 211 -8.35 -25.92 -9.49
N SER A 212 -8.27 -27.17 -9.01
CA SER A 212 -9.04 -28.28 -9.57
C SER A 212 -10.53 -28.26 -9.21
N ASP A 213 -10.92 -27.49 -8.20
CA ASP A 213 -12.27 -27.59 -7.61
C ASP A 213 -13.32 -26.81 -8.40
N ALA A 214 -12.92 -25.86 -9.24
CA ALA A 214 -13.82 -25.11 -10.11
C ALA A 214 -13.14 -24.71 -11.43
N HIS A 215 -13.95 -24.29 -12.40
CA HIS A 215 -13.42 -23.75 -13.67
C HIS A 215 -12.54 -22.51 -13.46
N TYR A 216 -12.82 -21.74 -12.42
CA TYR A 216 -12.02 -20.60 -11.99
C TYR A 216 -12.16 -20.46 -10.47
N VAL A 217 -11.04 -20.18 -9.81
CA VAL A 217 -10.95 -20.10 -8.35
C VAL A 217 -10.23 -18.80 -8.04
N GLU A 218 -10.93 -17.88 -7.39
CA GLU A 218 -10.39 -16.62 -6.91
C GLU A 218 -10.24 -16.69 -5.39
N VAL A 219 -9.16 -16.13 -4.84
CA VAL A 219 -8.91 -16.10 -3.40
C VAL A 219 -8.52 -14.71 -2.96
N ILE A 220 -9.08 -14.25 -1.85
CA ILE A 220 -8.79 -12.96 -1.23
C ILE A 220 -8.13 -13.24 0.12
N HIS A 221 -6.83 -12.97 0.22
CA HIS A 221 -6.04 -13.14 1.44
C HIS A 221 -6.04 -11.83 2.23
N THR A 222 -6.52 -11.84 3.47
CA THR A 222 -6.54 -10.65 4.32
C THR A 222 -5.81 -10.83 5.65
N ASN A 223 -5.55 -12.07 6.06
CA ASN A 223 -4.94 -12.40 7.34
C ASN A 223 -4.00 -13.64 7.33
N GLY A 224 -3.17 -13.77 6.30
CA GLY A 224 -2.16 -14.84 6.14
C GLY A 224 -0.93 -14.75 7.05
N ALA A 225 -1.00 -14.07 8.20
CA ALA A 225 0.14 -14.07 9.14
C ALA A 225 0.33 -15.47 9.78
N SER A 226 1.48 -15.71 10.40
CA SER A 226 1.59 -16.88 11.30
C SER A 226 0.59 -16.79 12.45
N LEU A 227 0.13 -17.93 12.98
CA LEU A 227 -0.73 -17.98 14.18
C LEU A 227 -0.13 -17.23 15.39
N LEU A 228 1.20 -17.18 15.51
CA LEU A 228 1.89 -16.41 16.56
C LEU A 228 1.72 -14.89 16.42
N GLN A 229 1.42 -14.43 15.20
CA GLN A 229 1.13 -13.04 14.87
C GLN A 229 -0.38 -12.79 14.72
N PHE A 230 -1.21 -13.73 15.20
CA PHE A 230 -2.67 -13.70 15.07
C PHE A 230 -3.16 -13.72 13.62
N GLY A 231 -2.48 -14.47 12.75
CA GLY A 231 -3.00 -14.81 11.44
C GLY A 231 -3.81 -16.10 11.48
N PHE A 232 -5.01 -16.06 10.92
CA PHE A 232 -5.95 -17.17 10.84
C PHE A 232 -6.20 -17.64 9.39
N GLY A 233 -5.80 -16.84 8.40
CA GLY A 233 -5.89 -17.14 6.98
C GLY A 233 -4.69 -17.93 6.44
N LEU A 234 -4.85 -18.49 5.24
CA LEU A 234 -3.75 -19.04 4.44
C LEU A 234 -2.92 -17.89 3.84
N ASP A 235 -1.59 -18.01 3.83
CA ASP A 235 -0.70 -17.10 3.08
C ASP A 235 -0.41 -17.60 1.66
N ARG A 236 -0.44 -18.92 1.50
CA ARG A 236 -0.13 -19.57 0.23
C ARG A 236 -1.19 -19.26 -0.84
N ALA A 237 -0.73 -19.02 -2.06
CA ALA A 237 -1.58 -18.95 -3.25
C ALA A 237 -2.14 -20.35 -3.58
N ILE A 238 -3.47 -20.46 -3.65
CA ILE A 238 -4.21 -21.71 -3.88
C ILE A 238 -5.24 -21.57 -5.01
N GLY A 239 -5.46 -20.36 -5.52
CA GLY A 239 -6.40 -20.07 -6.59
C GLY A 239 -5.77 -20.05 -7.98
N HIS A 240 -6.62 -19.78 -8.97
CA HIS A 240 -6.17 -19.30 -10.27
C HIS A 240 -5.66 -17.86 -10.12
N ALA A 241 -6.40 -17.03 -9.38
CA ALA A 241 -6.00 -15.68 -9.00
C ALA A 241 -6.07 -15.53 -7.47
N ASP A 242 -4.96 -15.11 -6.87
CA ASP A 242 -4.84 -14.89 -5.43
C ASP A 242 -4.54 -13.41 -5.18
N PHE A 243 -5.48 -12.72 -4.54
CA PHE A 243 -5.40 -11.30 -4.23
C PHE A 243 -4.94 -11.09 -2.79
N TYR A 244 -3.94 -10.23 -2.62
CA TYR A 244 -3.30 -9.89 -1.35
C TYR A 244 -3.47 -8.39 -1.06
N PRO A 245 -4.70 -7.91 -0.77
CA PRO A 245 -4.93 -6.54 -0.32
C PRO A 245 -4.02 -6.19 0.86
N ASN A 246 -3.29 -5.08 0.73
CA ASN A 246 -2.32 -4.60 1.73
C ASN A 246 -1.27 -5.67 2.11
N GLY A 247 -0.90 -6.52 1.15
CA GLY A 247 0.03 -7.63 1.34
C GLY A 247 -0.58 -8.86 2.01
N GLY A 248 -1.90 -8.88 2.23
CA GLY A 248 -2.66 -10.05 2.67
C GLY A 248 -2.48 -10.49 4.13
N VAL A 249 -1.90 -9.64 4.97
CA VAL A 249 -1.57 -9.98 6.37
C VAL A 249 -2.35 -9.13 7.38
N ARG A 250 -2.21 -7.80 7.28
CA ARG A 250 -2.86 -6.85 8.19
C ARG A 250 -3.52 -5.75 7.37
N GLN A 251 -4.80 -5.52 7.66
CA GLN A 251 -5.62 -4.60 6.90
C GLN A 251 -5.69 -3.23 7.59
N PRO A 252 -5.73 -2.13 6.82
CA PRO A 252 -5.94 -0.78 7.37
C PRO A 252 -7.15 -0.73 8.31
N GLY A 253 -6.97 -0.07 9.46
CA GLY A 253 -8.00 0.09 10.48
C GLY A 253 -8.09 -1.05 11.49
N CYS A 254 -7.27 -2.09 11.34
CA CYS A 254 -7.23 -3.24 12.24
C CYS A 254 -6.07 -3.20 13.26
N ASP A 255 -5.59 -2.01 13.64
CA ASP A 255 -4.51 -1.89 14.62
C ASP A 255 -4.98 -2.24 16.04
N ALA A 256 -4.43 -3.32 16.59
CA ALA A 256 -4.64 -3.70 17.97
C ALA A 256 -3.94 -2.70 18.92
N ASN A 257 -4.70 -1.77 19.50
CA ASN A 257 -4.19 -0.92 20.57
C ASN A 257 -3.84 -1.77 21.80
N VAL A 258 -2.56 -1.78 22.22
CA VAL A 258 -2.06 -2.49 23.41
C VAL A 258 -2.87 -2.16 24.68
N HIS A 259 -3.45 -0.96 24.75
CA HIS A 259 -4.34 -0.53 25.83
C HIS A 259 -5.73 -1.20 25.81
N SER A 260 -6.30 -1.49 24.63
CA SER A 260 -7.56 -2.23 24.55
C SER A 260 -7.36 -3.71 24.87
N THR A 261 -6.17 -4.25 24.57
CA THR A 261 -5.75 -5.62 24.92
C THR A 261 -5.67 -5.79 26.43
N ALA A 262 -4.96 -4.89 27.13
CA ALA A 262 -4.85 -4.95 28.59
C ALA A 262 -6.18 -4.71 29.32
N PHE A 263 -6.99 -3.75 28.86
CA PHE A 263 -8.28 -3.42 29.51
C PHE A 263 -9.34 -4.52 29.29
N ALA A 264 -9.39 -5.15 28.12
CA ALA A 264 -10.31 -6.28 27.86
C ALA A 264 -9.90 -7.54 28.66
N LEU A 265 -8.59 -7.79 28.81
CA LEU A 265 -8.04 -8.87 29.64
C LEU A 265 -8.34 -8.68 31.14
N ILE A 266 -8.39 -7.44 31.63
CA ILE A 266 -8.68 -7.13 33.05
C ILE A 266 -10.19 -7.12 33.35
N THR A 267 -11.04 -6.77 32.38
CA THR A 267 -12.48 -6.55 32.60
C THR A 267 -13.39 -7.70 32.17
N GLY A 268 -12.86 -8.78 31.61
CA GLY A 268 -13.64 -9.97 31.21
C GLY A 268 -14.58 -9.75 30.01
N ARG A 269 -14.45 -8.63 29.28
CA ARG A 269 -15.24 -8.34 28.07
C ARG A 269 -14.62 -9.01 26.83
N MET A 270 -14.71 -10.34 26.75
CA MET A 270 -14.18 -11.13 25.62
C MET A 270 -14.73 -10.75 24.23
N GLY A 271 -15.97 -10.26 24.13
CA GLY A 271 -16.59 -9.93 22.83
C GLY A 271 -15.96 -8.76 22.07
N LYS A 272 -15.25 -7.84 22.74
CA LYS A 272 -14.47 -6.77 22.06
C LYS A 272 -13.02 -7.18 21.76
N PHE A 273 -12.54 -8.24 22.42
CA PHE A 273 -11.20 -8.80 22.24
C PHE A 273 -11.13 -9.69 20.99
N SER A 274 -12.18 -10.48 20.71
CA SER A 274 -12.31 -11.29 19.50
C SER A 274 -12.46 -10.45 18.22
N ALA A 275 -13.23 -9.36 18.26
CA ALA A 275 -13.48 -8.49 17.10
C ALA A 275 -12.21 -7.75 16.61
N ALA A 276 -11.33 -7.33 17.53
CA ALA A 276 -10.10 -6.63 17.15
C ALA A 276 -9.03 -7.59 16.58
N LEU A 277 -8.95 -8.81 17.11
CA LEU A 277 -8.01 -9.84 16.63
C LEU A 277 -8.45 -10.47 15.30
N ALA A 278 -9.75 -10.60 15.07
CA ALA A 278 -10.31 -11.10 13.81
C ALA A 278 -10.51 -10.01 12.75
N CYS A 279 -10.27 -8.73 13.04
CA CYS A 279 -10.58 -7.61 12.13
C CYS A 279 -9.99 -7.80 10.73
N SER A 280 -8.70 -8.16 10.63
CA SER A 280 -8.09 -8.43 9.32
C SER A 280 -8.67 -9.68 8.68
N HIS A 281 -8.99 -10.71 9.47
CA HIS A 281 -9.60 -11.96 9.00
C HIS A 281 -11.03 -11.80 8.45
N MET A 282 -11.76 -10.82 8.98
CA MET A 282 -13.12 -10.49 8.51
C MET A 282 -13.14 -9.50 7.35
N ARG A 283 -12.01 -8.81 7.06
CA ARG A 283 -11.95 -7.76 6.04
C ARG A 283 -12.29 -8.27 4.64
N SER A 284 -12.04 -9.55 4.35
CA SER A 284 -12.42 -10.17 3.08
C SER A 284 -13.93 -10.06 2.78
N PHE A 285 -14.80 -10.05 3.81
CA PHE A 285 -16.23 -9.78 3.64
C PHE A 285 -16.47 -8.38 3.11
N ASP A 286 -15.91 -7.37 3.77
CA ASP A 286 -16.10 -5.96 3.39
C ASP A 286 -15.63 -5.70 1.95
N LEU A 287 -14.47 -6.24 1.59
CA LEU A 287 -13.90 -6.09 0.25
C LEU A 287 -14.76 -6.79 -0.81
N PHE A 288 -15.23 -8.01 -0.52
CA PHE A 288 -16.11 -8.73 -1.43
C PHE A 288 -17.47 -8.05 -1.57
N ILE A 289 -18.08 -7.59 -0.48
CA ILE A 289 -19.33 -6.82 -0.47
C ILE A 289 -19.18 -5.57 -1.34
N GLU A 290 -18.12 -4.79 -1.14
CA GLU A 290 -17.87 -3.58 -1.92
C GLU A 290 -17.68 -3.92 -3.42
N SER A 291 -17.05 -5.04 -3.74
CA SER A 291 -16.88 -5.48 -5.13
C SER A 291 -18.19 -5.78 -5.88
N ILE A 292 -19.32 -5.96 -5.18
CA ILE A 292 -20.63 -6.24 -5.81
C ILE A 292 -21.23 -4.94 -6.39
N ASN A 293 -21.36 -3.91 -5.56
CA ASN A 293 -22.16 -2.71 -5.87
C ASN A 293 -21.36 -1.39 -5.91
N SER A 294 -20.03 -1.43 -5.85
CA SER A 294 -19.21 -0.22 -5.99
C SER A 294 -18.93 0.14 -7.46
N ASP A 295 -18.89 1.45 -7.76
CA ASP A 295 -18.41 2.01 -9.04
C ASP A 295 -16.87 1.95 -9.18
N CYS A 296 -16.23 1.17 -8.31
CA CYS A 296 -14.80 1.20 -8.08
C CYS A 296 -14.25 -0.22 -8.09
N ALA A 297 -13.36 -0.48 -9.05
CA ALA A 297 -12.74 -1.77 -9.23
C ALA A 297 -11.54 -1.96 -8.29
N PHE A 298 -11.46 -3.13 -7.66
CA PHE A 298 -10.25 -3.57 -6.94
C PHE A 298 -9.26 -4.13 -7.95
N ILE A 299 -8.49 -3.25 -8.59
CA ILE A 299 -7.48 -3.65 -9.57
C ILE A 299 -6.21 -4.09 -8.85
N GLY A 300 -5.92 -5.38 -8.93
CA GLY A 300 -4.70 -5.99 -8.44
C GLY A 300 -3.58 -5.94 -9.48
N ILE A 301 -2.38 -5.58 -9.02
CA ILE A 301 -1.15 -5.56 -9.82
C ILE A 301 -0.46 -6.93 -9.67
N PRO A 302 -0.12 -7.63 -10.76
CA PRO A 302 0.59 -8.89 -10.68
C PRO A 302 1.98 -8.67 -10.07
N CYS A 303 2.35 -9.51 -9.11
CA CYS A 303 3.66 -9.41 -8.45
C CYS A 303 4.10 -10.75 -7.87
N ASP A 304 5.40 -11.00 -7.79
CA ASP A 304 5.95 -12.26 -7.28
C ASP A 304 5.84 -12.36 -5.74
N SER A 305 6.00 -11.22 -5.05
CA SER A 305 6.02 -11.13 -3.60
C SER A 305 5.42 -9.82 -3.07
N LYS A 306 5.06 -9.81 -1.79
CA LYS A 306 4.64 -8.61 -1.07
C LYS A 306 5.78 -7.59 -1.01
N GLU A 307 7.01 -8.04 -0.82
CA GLU A 307 8.20 -7.21 -0.73
C GLU A 307 8.44 -6.43 -2.03
N ASP A 308 8.27 -7.10 -3.18
CA ASP A 308 8.41 -6.47 -4.49
C ASP A 308 7.28 -5.45 -4.76
N PHE A 309 6.06 -5.75 -4.28
CA PHE A 309 4.95 -4.82 -4.35
C PHE A 309 5.19 -3.58 -3.48
N ASP A 310 5.60 -3.77 -2.22
CA ASP A 310 5.89 -2.70 -1.27
C ASP A 310 7.09 -1.84 -1.72
N ALA A 311 8.08 -2.45 -2.36
CA ALA A 311 9.23 -1.78 -2.97
C ALA A 311 8.89 -1.04 -4.28
N GLY A 312 7.67 -1.19 -4.80
CA GLY A 312 7.25 -0.59 -6.06
C GLY A 312 8.04 -1.14 -7.25
N LEU A 313 8.44 -2.42 -7.21
CA LEU A 313 9.09 -3.12 -8.32
C LEU A 313 8.07 -3.65 -9.33
N CYS A 314 6.87 -3.97 -8.86
CA CYS A 314 5.74 -4.40 -9.68
C CYS A 314 4.86 -3.19 -10.02
N THR A 315 5.15 -2.50 -11.14
CA THR A 315 4.49 -1.22 -11.45
C THR A 315 3.91 -1.21 -12.85
N GLY A 316 2.75 -1.81 -13.02
CA GLY A 316 2.03 -1.74 -14.28
C GLY A 316 1.04 -2.87 -14.45
N CYS A 317 0.25 -2.78 -15.50
CA CYS A 317 -0.61 -3.87 -15.97
C CYS A 317 -0.03 -4.54 -17.21
N ASP A 318 1.27 -4.39 -17.45
CA ASP A 318 1.96 -4.90 -18.64
C ASP A 318 1.87 -6.43 -18.71
N ASP A 319 1.89 -7.09 -17.55
CA ASP A 319 1.68 -8.54 -17.40
C ASP A 319 0.21 -8.93 -17.09
N GLY A 320 -0.73 -7.98 -17.24
CA GLY A 320 -2.17 -8.20 -17.08
C GLY A 320 -2.66 -8.06 -15.64
N CYS A 321 -3.18 -6.88 -15.28
CA CYS A 321 -3.91 -6.69 -14.03
C CYS A 321 -5.24 -7.46 -14.01
N ALA A 322 -5.66 -7.89 -12.84
CA ALA A 322 -6.95 -8.53 -12.61
C ALA A 322 -7.81 -7.68 -11.66
N GLU A 323 -9.12 -7.69 -11.88
CA GLU A 323 -10.08 -7.09 -10.96
C GLU A 323 -10.56 -8.16 -9.98
N MET A 324 -10.47 -7.88 -8.68
CA MET A 324 -10.91 -8.77 -7.61
C MET A 324 -12.41 -8.65 -7.36
N GLY A 325 -13.04 -9.78 -7.05
CA GLY A 325 -14.37 -9.85 -6.45
C GLY A 325 -15.48 -10.15 -7.46
N TYR A 326 -16.72 -9.85 -7.09
CA TYR A 326 -17.91 -10.30 -7.83
C TYR A 326 -17.98 -9.79 -9.29
N ASN A 327 -17.52 -8.56 -9.53
CA ASN A 327 -17.49 -7.96 -10.87
C ASN A 327 -16.20 -8.28 -11.66
N GLY A 328 -15.24 -9.00 -11.04
CA GLY A 328 -13.98 -9.36 -11.65
C GLY A 328 -14.11 -10.31 -12.86
N GLN A 329 -13.24 -10.13 -13.85
CA GLN A 329 -13.16 -11.05 -14.99
C GLN A 329 -12.41 -12.33 -14.61
N GLN A 330 -12.88 -13.48 -15.09
CA GLN A 330 -12.26 -14.80 -14.87
C GLN A 330 -11.06 -15.05 -15.79
N ASN A 331 -10.07 -14.15 -15.75
CA ASN A 331 -8.89 -14.20 -16.63
C ASN A 331 -7.56 -13.90 -15.91
N GLY A 332 -7.61 -13.59 -14.61
CA GLY A 332 -6.40 -13.41 -13.80
C GLY A 332 -5.72 -14.74 -13.51
N HIS A 333 -4.39 -14.75 -13.56
CA HIS A 333 -3.58 -15.91 -13.21
C HIS A 333 -2.35 -15.49 -12.39
N GLY A 334 -2.25 -15.95 -11.15
CA GLY A 334 -1.13 -15.66 -10.25
C GLY A 334 -1.51 -14.77 -9.08
N ARG A 335 -0.50 -14.10 -8.51
CA ARG A 335 -0.63 -13.29 -7.28
C ARG A 335 -0.78 -11.83 -7.61
N TYR A 336 -1.78 -11.19 -6.99
CA TYR A 336 -2.15 -9.82 -7.25
C TYR A 336 -2.15 -9.00 -5.97
N TYR A 337 -1.60 -7.80 -6.03
CA TYR A 337 -1.44 -6.93 -4.86
C TYR A 337 -2.03 -5.55 -5.15
N PHE A 338 -2.68 -4.98 -4.14
CA PHE A 338 -3.17 -3.61 -4.17
C PHE A 338 -3.31 -3.10 -2.74
N SER A 339 -3.38 -1.78 -2.58
CA SER A 339 -3.63 -1.15 -1.29
C SER A 339 -5.11 -0.74 -1.17
N THR A 340 -5.63 -0.63 0.05
CA THR A 340 -7.00 -0.17 0.32
C THR A 340 -7.02 1.06 1.23
N ASN A 341 -8.15 1.77 1.25
CA ASN A 341 -8.40 2.82 2.25
C ASN A 341 -8.59 2.22 3.66
N LEU A 342 -8.53 3.08 4.68
CA LEU A 342 -8.79 2.75 6.09
C LEU A 342 -10.25 2.34 6.34
N ALA A 343 -11.17 2.87 5.54
CA ALA A 343 -12.61 2.69 5.63
C ALA A 343 -13.22 2.71 4.23
N ALA A 344 -14.46 2.22 4.11
CA ALA A 344 -15.21 2.23 2.86
C ALA A 344 -15.33 3.66 2.26
N PRO A 345 -15.25 3.82 0.92
CA PRO A 345 -14.91 2.78 -0.04
C PRO A 345 -13.44 2.35 0.11
N TYR A 346 -13.19 1.05 0.26
CA TYR A 346 -11.88 0.47 0.45
C TYR A 346 -11.04 0.52 -0.83
N CYS A 347 -11.64 0.44 -2.00
CA CYS A 347 -10.95 0.55 -3.28
C CYS A 347 -10.39 1.97 -3.54
N PHE A 348 -9.41 2.10 -4.44
CA PHE A 348 -9.01 3.40 -4.97
C PHE A 348 -9.72 3.69 -6.30
N LEU A 349 -10.41 4.82 -6.36
CA LEU A 349 -11.04 5.26 -7.59
C LEU A 349 -10.00 5.84 -8.56
N PHE A 350 -9.46 5.05 -9.48
CA PHE A 350 -8.59 5.50 -10.58
C PHE A 350 -9.37 6.25 -11.68
N ASN A 351 -8.66 6.97 -12.55
CA ASN A 351 -9.24 7.80 -13.63
C ASN A 351 -10.18 8.94 -13.17
N ARG A 352 -10.08 9.34 -11.91
CA ARG A 352 -10.73 10.54 -11.39
C ARG A 352 -9.90 11.78 -11.71
N LYS A 353 -10.60 12.91 -11.77
CA LYS A 353 -10.04 14.23 -12.02
C LYS A 353 -10.63 15.21 -11.01
N ILE A 354 -9.78 16.01 -10.40
CA ILE A 354 -10.17 17.15 -9.57
C ILE A 354 -9.59 18.42 -10.19
N CYS A 355 -10.31 19.54 -10.08
CA CYS A 355 -9.88 20.82 -10.60
C CYS A 355 -9.90 21.85 -9.48
N TYR A 356 -8.87 22.69 -9.45
CA TYR A 356 -8.75 23.80 -8.51
C TYR A 356 -8.57 25.09 -9.32
N ASP A 357 -9.19 26.16 -8.83
CA ASP A 357 -9.10 27.45 -9.50
C ASP A 357 -7.65 27.90 -9.63
N HIS A 358 -7.34 28.61 -10.72
CA HIS A 358 -6.02 29.14 -11.10
C HIS A 358 -4.93 28.13 -11.47
N ILE A 359 -4.91 26.94 -10.87
CA ILE A 359 -3.84 25.94 -11.07
C ILE A 359 -4.26 24.72 -11.91
N GLY A 360 -5.51 24.68 -12.38
CA GLY A 360 -5.98 23.68 -13.33
C GLY A 360 -6.43 22.37 -12.68
N CYS A 361 -6.25 21.26 -13.39
CA CYS A 361 -6.82 19.98 -13.00
C CYS A 361 -5.78 18.87 -12.85
N PHE A 362 -6.02 17.99 -11.89
CA PHE A 362 -5.18 16.87 -11.52
C PHE A 362 -5.98 15.58 -11.69
N SER A 363 -5.47 14.67 -12.50
CA SER A 363 -5.99 13.30 -12.61
C SER A 363 -5.10 12.30 -11.88
N ASN A 364 -5.68 11.18 -11.46
CA ASN A 364 -4.95 9.99 -11.01
C ASN A 364 -4.98 8.88 -12.07
N ALA A 365 -5.19 9.25 -13.34
CA ALA A 365 -4.95 8.37 -14.48
C ALA A 365 -3.45 8.25 -14.72
N SER A 366 -3.00 7.13 -15.28
CA SER A 366 -1.59 6.95 -15.68
C SER A 366 -1.12 8.10 -16.59
N PRO A 367 0.10 8.65 -16.38
CA PRO A 367 1.12 8.18 -15.42
C PRO A 367 0.97 8.75 -13.99
N TYR A 368 0.01 9.64 -13.74
CA TYR A 368 -0.15 10.38 -12.47
C TYR A 368 -0.78 9.56 -11.32
N ASN A 369 -0.81 8.24 -11.43
CA ASN A 369 -1.25 7.31 -10.39
C ASN A 369 -0.09 6.85 -9.49
N ASN A 370 1.12 7.41 -9.66
CA ASN A 370 2.34 7.04 -8.92
C ASN A 370 2.20 7.17 -7.40
N ALA A 371 1.33 8.05 -6.91
CA ALA A 371 0.94 8.14 -5.50
C ALA A 371 -0.23 7.21 -5.15
N ASN A 372 -0.15 5.93 -5.54
CA ASN A 372 -1.18 4.90 -5.36
C ASN A 372 -2.60 5.37 -5.70
N GLY A 373 -2.73 6.13 -6.79
CA GLY A 373 -4.02 6.67 -7.24
C GLY A 373 -4.62 7.78 -6.37
N LYS A 374 -3.92 8.31 -5.35
CA LYS A 374 -4.42 9.46 -4.58
C LYS A 374 -4.44 10.72 -5.44
N LEU A 375 -5.54 11.47 -5.35
CA LEU A 375 -5.62 12.83 -5.87
C LEU A 375 -5.01 13.80 -4.83
N PRO A 376 -4.37 14.89 -5.28
CA PRO A 376 -3.84 15.90 -4.37
C PRO A 376 -4.96 16.62 -3.63
N GLU A 377 -4.71 17.01 -2.38
CA GLU A 377 -5.59 17.86 -1.59
C GLU A 377 -5.69 19.27 -2.17
N SER A 378 -6.69 20.03 -1.72
CA SER A 378 -6.94 21.36 -2.26
C SER A 378 -5.87 22.38 -1.81
N PRO A 379 -5.63 23.45 -2.60
CA PRO A 379 -4.77 24.55 -2.18
C PRO A 379 -5.17 25.17 -0.85
N ALA A 380 -6.47 25.19 -0.53
CA ALA A 380 -6.99 25.71 0.73
C ALA A 380 -6.65 24.82 1.94
N HIS A 381 -6.42 23.52 1.71
CA HIS A 381 -5.95 22.58 2.73
C HIS A 381 -4.43 22.64 2.90
N ILE A 382 -3.70 22.61 1.78
CA ILE A 382 -2.22 22.61 1.78
C ILE A 382 -1.66 23.97 2.24
N GLN A 383 -2.34 25.08 1.91
CA GLN A 383 -1.98 26.45 2.31
C GLN A 383 -0.51 26.81 2.05
N THR A 384 -0.06 26.61 0.81
CA THR A 384 1.32 26.95 0.42
C THR A 384 1.59 28.44 0.65
N GLU A 385 2.63 28.76 1.43
CA GLU A 385 3.09 30.13 1.69
C GLU A 385 4.41 30.41 0.95
N PHE A 386 4.57 31.63 0.47
CA PHE A 386 5.77 32.12 -0.19
C PHE A 386 6.42 33.22 0.64
N LEU A 387 7.51 32.89 1.33
CA LEU A 387 8.14 33.75 2.32
C LEU A 387 9.37 34.43 1.70
N LEU A 388 9.24 35.69 1.32
CA LEU A 388 10.30 36.45 0.67
C LEU A 388 11.28 37.06 1.69
N TYR A 389 12.55 36.73 1.53
CA TYR A 389 13.71 37.32 2.19
C TYR A 389 14.59 38.05 1.17
N THR A 390 15.09 39.22 1.56
CA THR A 390 16.08 39.99 0.81
C THR A 390 17.12 40.56 1.79
N ARG A 391 18.17 41.22 1.29
CA ARG A 391 19.11 41.96 2.15
C ARG A 391 18.44 43.08 2.97
N GLN A 392 17.29 43.58 2.53
CA GLN A 392 16.53 44.60 3.25
C GLN A 392 15.71 44.02 4.41
N ASN A 393 15.36 42.74 4.33
CA ASN A 393 14.56 42.03 5.33
C ASN A 393 15.09 40.59 5.57
N PRO A 394 16.35 40.43 6.03
CA PRO A 394 17.01 39.13 6.06
C PRO A 394 16.48 38.18 7.17
N THR A 395 15.65 38.68 8.07
CA THR A 395 15.12 37.92 9.23
C THR A 395 13.59 37.93 9.34
N HIS A 396 12.90 38.78 8.58
CA HIS A 396 11.44 38.92 8.61
C HIS A 396 10.93 38.88 7.18
N GLU A 397 10.12 37.88 6.86
CA GLU A 397 9.61 37.68 5.50
C GLU A 397 8.51 38.67 5.11
N PHE A 398 8.37 38.88 3.79
CA PHE A 398 7.10 39.30 3.19
C PHE A 398 6.40 38.08 2.60
N GLN A 399 5.11 37.93 2.87
CA GLN A 399 4.32 36.88 2.24
C GLN A 399 3.88 37.31 0.84
N LEU A 400 4.27 36.55 -0.17
CA LEU A 400 3.83 36.74 -1.55
C LEU A 400 2.59 35.89 -1.82
N ASN A 401 1.66 36.45 -2.60
CA ASN A 401 0.45 35.74 -3.04
C ASN A 401 0.49 35.57 -4.57
N PRO A 402 0.50 34.33 -5.10
CA PRO A 402 0.48 34.07 -6.54
C PRO A 402 -0.75 34.67 -7.25
N TYR A 403 -1.84 34.87 -6.52
CA TYR A 403 -3.13 35.34 -7.03
C TYR A 403 -3.37 36.83 -6.79
N ASP A 404 -2.45 37.52 -6.09
CA ASP A 404 -2.53 38.96 -5.82
C ASP A 404 -1.16 39.63 -5.99
N ALA A 405 -0.93 40.14 -7.20
CA ALA A 405 0.32 40.80 -7.57
C ALA A 405 0.62 42.07 -6.73
N SER A 406 -0.36 42.64 -6.04
CA SER A 406 -0.11 43.79 -5.15
C SER A 406 0.82 43.41 -3.99
N THR A 407 0.80 42.16 -3.53
CA THR A 407 1.72 41.66 -2.49
C THR A 407 3.18 41.77 -2.91
N ILE A 408 3.47 41.57 -4.20
CA ILE A 408 4.82 41.71 -4.76
C ILE A 408 5.25 43.18 -4.71
N GLY A 409 4.39 44.11 -5.12
CA GLY A 409 4.67 45.55 -5.12
C GLY A 409 4.82 46.17 -3.72
N HIS A 410 4.19 45.60 -2.69
CA HIS A 410 4.34 46.03 -1.30
C HIS A 410 5.52 45.39 -0.56
N SER A 411 6.26 44.50 -1.24
CA SER A 411 7.42 43.80 -0.67
C SER A 411 8.75 44.44 -1.10
N HIS A 412 9.86 43.87 -0.64
CA HIS A 412 11.21 44.23 -1.12
C HIS A 412 11.65 43.46 -2.38
N PHE A 413 10.72 42.79 -3.07
CA PHE A 413 11.04 42.04 -4.27
C PHE A 413 11.61 42.96 -5.37
N ASP A 414 12.74 42.56 -5.93
CA ASP A 414 13.38 43.30 -7.01
C ASP A 414 13.60 42.40 -8.24
N GLY A 415 12.82 42.67 -9.29
CA GLY A 415 12.86 41.96 -10.56
C GLY A 415 14.17 42.02 -11.34
N SER A 416 15.03 42.98 -11.01
CA SER A 416 16.35 43.10 -11.63
C SER A 416 17.31 42.00 -11.14
N LYS A 417 17.05 41.42 -9.97
CA LYS A 417 17.93 40.45 -9.29
C LYS A 417 17.56 38.99 -9.60
N GLN A 418 18.48 38.07 -9.27
CA GLN A 418 18.18 36.64 -9.25
C GLN A 418 17.12 36.33 -8.19
N THR A 419 16.26 35.35 -8.46
CA THR A 419 15.25 34.88 -7.50
C THR A 419 15.40 33.39 -7.29
N LEU A 420 15.71 33.02 -6.05
CA LEU A 420 15.88 31.64 -5.63
C LEU A 420 14.66 31.19 -4.84
N PHE A 421 14.16 30.01 -5.15
CA PHE A 421 13.13 29.34 -4.36
C PHE A 421 13.77 28.21 -3.57
N ILE A 422 13.45 28.09 -2.28
CA ILE A 422 13.89 26.98 -1.42
C ILE A 422 12.65 26.21 -0.96
N THR A 423 12.53 24.95 -1.33
CA THR A 423 11.37 24.11 -1.07
C THR A 423 11.74 22.89 -0.23
N HIS A 424 11.10 22.73 0.92
CA HIS A 424 11.32 21.60 1.84
C HIS A 424 10.63 20.30 1.42
N GLY A 425 10.93 19.22 2.16
CA GLY A 425 10.42 17.87 1.94
C GLY A 425 9.30 17.43 2.90
N TYR A 426 9.16 16.10 3.03
CA TYR A 426 8.21 15.42 3.91
C TYR A 426 8.51 15.68 5.39
N GLN A 427 7.47 15.91 6.21
CA GLN A 427 7.61 16.21 7.66
C GLN A 427 8.58 17.35 8.00
N ASP A 428 8.69 18.35 7.12
CA ASP A 428 9.52 19.54 7.30
C ASP A 428 8.67 20.80 7.09
N ASP A 429 9.26 21.98 7.34
CA ASP A 429 8.58 23.26 7.25
C ASP A 429 9.45 24.34 6.58
N GLY A 430 8.79 25.34 5.98
CA GLY A 430 9.45 26.42 5.23
C GLY A 430 10.23 27.42 6.08
N ARG A 431 10.30 27.23 7.40
CA ARG A 431 11.03 28.07 8.36
C ARG A 431 12.04 27.25 9.18
N SER A 432 12.32 26.02 8.77
CA SER A 432 13.28 25.14 9.45
C SER A 432 14.70 25.72 9.44
N ASP A 433 15.51 25.29 10.40
CA ASP A 433 16.84 25.87 10.65
C ASP A 433 17.74 25.86 9.41
N TRP A 434 17.64 24.83 8.57
CA TRP A 434 18.45 24.70 7.36
C TRP A 434 18.03 25.70 6.27
N ILE A 435 16.73 26.01 6.14
CA ILE A 435 16.24 27.02 5.20
C ILE A 435 16.71 28.40 5.64
N VAL A 436 16.60 28.70 6.95
CA VAL A 436 17.08 29.96 7.52
C VAL A 436 18.60 30.10 7.32
N ALA A 437 19.36 29.04 7.56
CA ALA A 437 20.81 29.02 7.35
C ALA A 437 21.18 29.22 5.88
N MET A 438 20.58 28.47 4.97
CA MET A 438 20.84 28.58 3.53
C MET A 438 20.45 29.95 2.98
N THR A 439 19.29 30.49 3.38
CA THR A 439 18.84 31.85 3.03
C THR A 439 19.87 32.90 3.44
N ARG A 440 20.41 32.78 4.66
CA ARG A 440 21.45 33.69 5.16
C ARG A 440 22.73 33.61 4.32
N GLU A 441 23.17 32.41 3.96
CA GLU A 441 24.38 32.23 3.14
C GLU A 441 24.19 32.76 1.71
N LEU A 442 23.01 32.57 1.12
CA LEU A 442 22.63 33.13 -0.18
C LEU A 442 22.64 34.66 -0.16
N LEU A 443 22.01 35.29 0.84
CA LEU A 443 21.97 36.76 0.95
C LEU A 443 23.35 37.37 1.28
N LYS A 444 24.26 36.62 1.91
CA LYS A 444 25.67 37.01 2.05
C LYS A 444 26.40 36.97 0.70
N LYS A 445 26.14 35.94 -0.11
CA LYS A 445 26.80 35.71 -1.40
C LYS A 445 26.54 36.83 -2.41
N ASP A 446 25.27 37.19 -2.61
CA ASP A 446 24.87 38.23 -3.57
C ASP A 446 23.57 38.94 -3.16
N ASP A 447 23.26 40.06 -3.80
CA ASP A 447 21.97 40.75 -3.63
C ASP A 447 20.91 40.07 -4.51
N MET A 448 20.03 39.30 -3.87
CA MET A 448 19.03 38.46 -4.53
C MET A 448 17.70 38.43 -3.78
N ASN A 449 16.66 37.92 -4.43
CA ASN A 449 15.41 37.53 -3.79
C ASN A 449 15.51 36.05 -3.38
N VAL A 450 15.24 35.72 -2.13
CA VAL A 450 15.13 34.32 -1.68
C VAL A 450 13.70 34.08 -1.19
N ILE A 451 13.01 33.11 -1.78
CA ILE A 451 11.62 32.77 -1.44
C ILE A 451 11.62 31.36 -0.84
N ALA A 452 11.42 31.27 0.48
CA ALA A 452 11.17 29.98 1.11
C ALA A 452 9.71 29.57 0.87
N VAL A 453 9.51 28.35 0.39
CA VAL A 453 8.18 27.78 0.11
C VAL A 453 7.78 26.91 1.29
N ASN A 454 6.79 27.36 2.06
CA ASN A 454 6.23 26.59 3.17
C ASN A 454 4.97 25.84 2.71
N TRP A 455 4.98 24.52 2.77
CA TRP A 455 3.82 23.67 2.46
C TRP A 455 3.58 22.64 3.58
N ALA A 456 3.99 22.95 4.81
CA ALA A 456 3.95 22.07 5.97
C ALA A 456 2.60 21.35 6.17
N ASN A 457 1.45 22.01 5.97
CA ASN A 457 0.15 21.35 6.12
C ASN A 457 -0.07 20.19 5.13
N GLY A 458 0.52 20.28 3.93
CA GLY A 458 0.50 19.20 2.94
C GLY A 458 1.63 18.17 3.10
N ALA A 459 2.68 18.52 3.87
CA ALA A 459 3.90 17.73 4.05
C ALA A 459 3.94 16.93 5.37
N ASP A 460 3.36 17.46 6.44
CA ASP A 460 3.24 16.85 7.78
C ASP A 460 2.01 15.95 7.87
N ASN A 461 1.96 14.96 6.97
CA ASN A 461 0.89 13.98 6.90
C ASN A 461 1.44 12.62 7.32
N ILE A 462 0.76 11.90 8.24
CA ILE A 462 1.13 10.51 8.59
C ILE A 462 1.16 9.62 7.33
N ASN A 463 0.41 9.99 6.29
CA ASN A 463 0.38 9.32 5.01
C ASN A 463 1.34 9.96 3.99
N TYR A 464 2.53 9.38 3.83
CA TYR A 464 3.52 9.76 2.81
C TYR A 464 2.93 9.76 1.38
N ILE A 465 2.03 8.82 1.05
CA ILE A 465 1.40 8.73 -0.28
C ILE A 465 0.60 10.02 -0.57
N GLN A 466 -0.12 10.53 0.42
CA GLN A 466 -0.87 11.79 0.25
C GLN A 466 0.07 12.98 0.11
N ALA A 467 1.16 13.05 0.89
CA ALA A 467 2.17 14.09 0.75
C ALA A 467 2.82 14.06 -0.64
N ALA A 468 3.14 12.87 -1.17
CA ALA A 468 3.63 12.68 -2.53
C ALA A 468 2.61 13.16 -3.59
N ALA A 469 1.32 12.88 -3.41
CA ALA A 469 0.27 13.41 -4.31
C ALA A 469 0.20 14.94 -4.25
N ASN A 470 0.24 15.53 -3.05
CA ASN A 470 0.16 16.97 -2.80
C ASN A 470 1.27 17.77 -3.50
N THR A 471 2.43 17.16 -3.76
CA THR A 471 3.55 17.81 -4.49
C THR A 471 3.12 18.43 -5.81
N ARG A 472 2.14 17.83 -6.51
CA ARG A 472 1.61 18.35 -7.79
C ARG A 472 0.88 19.68 -7.62
N VAL A 473 0.10 19.84 -6.55
CA VAL A 473 -0.60 21.10 -6.26
C VAL A 473 0.38 22.16 -5.79
N VAL A 474 1.37 21.80 -4.96
CA VAL A 474 2.40 22.77 -4.52
C VAL A 474 3.22 23.25 -5.72
N GLY A 475 3.65 22.33 -6.60
CA GLY A 475 4.38 22.65 -7.82
C GLY A 475 3.58 23.57 -8.75
N ALA A 476 2.30 23.27 -8.98
CA ALA A 476 1.42 24.14 -9.77
C ALA A 476 1.23 25.52 -9.12
N THR A 477 1.18 25.60 -7.79
CA THR A 477 1.07 26.88 -7.05
C THR A 477 2.34 27.72 -7.19
N ILE A 478 3.53 27.10 -7.10
CA ILE A 478 4.81 27.78 -7.41
C ILE A 478 4.81 28.22 -8.87
N GLY A 479 4.38 27.36 -9.80
CA GLY A 479 4.25 27.65 -11.22
C GLY A 479 3.38 28.88 -11.49
N GLU A 480 2.25 29.01 -10.79
CA GLU A 480 1.40 30.20 -10.90
C GLU A 480 2.10 31.45 -10.35
N LEU A 481 2.86 31.38 -9.26
CA LEU A 481 3.67 32.51 -8.80
C LEU A 481 4.73 32.93 -9.84
N LEU A 482 5.45 31.97 -10.44
CA LEU A 482 6.45 32.24 -11.48
C LEU A 482 5.81 32.93 -12.69
N LYS A 483 4.64 32.45 -13.11
CA LYS A 483 3.85 33.03 -14.20
C LYS A 483 3.34 34.43 -13.84
N THR A 484 2.87 34.65 -12.61
CA THR A 484 2.45 35.98 -12.14
C THR A 484 3.63 36.96 -12.17
N LEU A 485 4.79 36.59 -11.61
CA LEU A 485 6.01 37.40 -11.64
C LEU A 485 6.43 37.75 -13.07
N HIS A 486 6.33 36.79 -14.00
CA HIS A 486 6.68 37.03 -15.40
C HIS A 486 5.68 37.93 -16.14
N SER A 487 4.40 37.58 -16.10
CA SER A 487 3.33 38.25 -16.87
C SER A 487 3.03 39.68 -16.39
N THR A 488 3.30 39.97 -15.11
CA THR A 488 3.16 41.32 -14.54
C THR A 488 4.41 42.19 -14.74
N GLY A 489 5.45 41.67 -15.42
CA GLY A 489 6.69 42.41 -15.69
C GLY A 489 7.61 42.54 -14.48
N HIS A 490 7.32 41.83 -13.38
CA HIS A 490 8.16 41.84 -12.18
C HIS A 490 9.42 40.99 -12.32
N SER A 491 9.52 39.98 -13.19
CA SER A 491 10.77 39.25 -13.45
C SER A 491 10.71 38.45 -14.77
N ASN A 492 11.79 37.74 -15.11
CA ASN A 492 11.87 36.85 -16.27
C ASN A 492 12.22 35.43 -15.84
N TYR A 493 11.73 34.42 -16.56
CA TYR A 493 11.96 33.01 -16.21
C TYR A 493 13.45 32.64 -16.12
N ASN A 494 14.30 33.26 -16.93
CA ASN A 494 15.76 33.05 -16.91
C ASN A 494 16.49 33.58 -15.66
N LYS A 495 15.77 34.17 -14.70
CA LYS A 495 16.31 34.60 -13.39
C LYS A 495 15.89 33.69 -12.23
N PHE A 496 15.15 32.63 -12.53
CA PHE A 496 14.60 31.74 -11.52
C PHE A 496 15.46 30.50 -11.35
N HIS A 497 15.87 30.24 -10.11
CA HIS A 497 16.53 29.01 -9.69
C HIS A 497 15.72 28.37 -8.55
N LEU A 498 15.16 27.19 -8.81
CA LEU A 498 14.41 26.43 -7.81
C LEU A 498 15.32 25.39 -7.16
N ILE A 499 15.40 25.41 -5.83
CA ILE A 499 16.15 24.47 -5.01
C ILE A 499 15.13 23.69 -4.19
N GLY A 500 15.06 22.38 -4.41
CA GLY A 500 14.11 21.51 -3.72
C GLY A 500 14.83 20.40 -2.98
N HIS A 501 14.44 20.10 -1.74
CA HIS A 501 14.95 18.96 -0.98
C HIS A 501 13.91 17.84 -0.89
N SER A 502 14.31 16.58 -1.06
CA SER A 502 13.40 15.42 -0.93
C SER A 502 12.19 15.56 -1.87
N LEU A 503 10.94 15.49 -1.36
CA LEU A 503 9.71 15.78 -2.11
C LEU A 503 9.72 17.18 -2.76
N GLY A 504 10.42 18.16 -2.16
CA GLY A 504 10.64 19.49 -2.71
C GLY A 504 11.35 19.51 -4.07
N SER A 505 12.17 18.49 -4.36
CA SER A 505 12.81 18.33 -5.68
C SER A 505 11.76 18.10 -6.77
N HIS A 506 10.78 17.22 -6.51
CA HIS A 506 9.70 16.94 -7.45
C HIS A 506 8.71 18.10 -7.55
N ILE A 507 8.43 18.79 -6.44
CA ILE A 507 7.68 20.06 -6.43
C ILE A 507 8.33 21.07 -7.39
N SER A 508 9.66 21.18 -7.36
CA SER A 508 10.41 22.08 -8.25
C SER A 508 10.30 21.65 -9.71
N GLY A 509 10.36 20.35 -10.00
CA GLY A 509 10.12 19.79 -11.33
C GLY A 509 8.72 20.13 -11.86
N TYR A 510 7.68 19.88 -11.06
CA TYR A 510 6.30 20.24 -11.40
C TYR A 510 6.11 21.74 -11.67
N ALA A 511 6.77 22.61 -10.90
CA ALA A 511 6.73 24.05 -11.12
C ALA A 511 7.40 24.45 -12.44
N GLY A 512 8.55 23.84 -12.75
CA GLY A 512 9.24 24.00 -14.03
C GLY A 512 8.40 23.54 -15.22
N ALA A 513 7.81 22.35 -15.14
CA ALA A 513 6.90 21.79 -16.14
C ALA A 513 5.66 22.68 -16.37
N TYR A 514 5.11 23.28 -15.29
CA TYR A 514 3.97 24.21 -15.37
C TYR A 514 4.25 25.43 -16.25
N VAL A 515 5.50 25.91 -16.26
CA VAL A 515 5.97 27.00 -17.13
C VAL A 515 6.78 26.50 -18.33
N HIS A 516 6.54 25.26 -18.75
CA HIS A 516 7.11 24.64 -19.94
C HIS A 516 8.66 24.62 -19.97
N GLY A 517 9.29 24.42 -18.82
CA GLY A 517 10.74 24.34 -18.70
C GLY A 517 11.48 25.66 -18.94
N ALA A 518 10.77 26.80 -18.92
CA ALA A 518 11.32 28.10 -19.27
C ALA A 518 12.29 28.69 -18.22
N ILE A 519 12.36 28.09 -17.01
CA ILE A 519 13.20 28.60 -15.93
C ILE A 519 14.68 28.24 -16.12
N ALA A 520 15.56 29.03 -15.53
CA ALA A 520 17.01 28.87 -15.74
C ALA A 520 17.58 27.59 -15.13
N LYS A 521 17.25 27.30 -13.86
CA LYS A 521 17.89 26.19 -13.14
C LYS A 521 16.94 25.54 -12.12
N ILE A 522 17.00 24.22 -12.03
CA ILE A 522 16.52 23.46 -10.87
C ILE A 522 17.72 22.75 -10.23
N THR A 523 17.80 22.77 -8.90
CA THR A 523 18.66 21.88 -8.13
C THR A 523 17.81 20.98 -7.25
N GLY A 524 17.84 19.67 -7.50
CA GLY A 524 17.26 18.64 -6.65
C GLY A 524 18.28 18.18 -5.61
N LEU A 525 18.00 18.47 -4.35
CA LEU A 525 18.79 18.07 -3.18
C LEU A 525 18.23 16.76 -2.66
N ASP A 526 18.91 15.67 -2.97
CA ASP A 526 18.53 14.28 -2.68
C ASP A 526 17.03 14.00 -2.96
N PRO A 527 16.62 14.07 -4.24
CA PRO A 527 15.22 13.88 -4.64
C PRO A 527 14.63 12.57 -4.08
N ALA A 528 13.39 12.59 -3.58
CA ALA A 528 12.82 11.44 -2.88
C ALA A 528 12.61 10.21 -3.79
N GLY A 529 13.05 9.04 -3.34
CA GLY A 529 12.92 7.77 -4.06
C GLY A 529 11.51 7.18 -4.06
N PRO A 530 10.90 6.93 -2.88
CA PRO A 530 9.61 6.25 -2.79
C PRO A 530 8.51 6.98 -3.57
N LEU A 531 7.81 6.24 -4.44
CA LEU A 531 6.75 6.72 -5.36
C LEU A 531 7.21 7.56 -6.57
N PHE A 532 8.52 7.78 -6.73
CA PHE A 532 9.09 8.54 -7.86
C PHE A 532 10.19 7.76 -8.61
N GLU A 533 10.87 6.82 -7.96
CA GLU A 533 11.89 5.95 -8.56
C GLU A 533 11.29 5.13 -9.70
N ASN A 534 12.00 5.08 -10.82
CA ASN A 534 11.56 4.43 -12.05
C ASN A 534 10.17 4.85 -12.58
N LYS A 535 9.64 6.01 -12.16
CA LYS A 535 8.37 6.54 -12.71
C LYS A 535 8.57 7.37 -13.97
N ASP A 536 7.46 7.56 -14.67
CA ASP A 536 7.39 8.41 -15.86
C ASP A 536 7.96 9.81 -15.55
N PRO A 537 8.83 10.37 -16.42
CA PRO A 537 9.37 11.72 -16.28
C PRO A 537 8.35 12.79 -15.89
N LYS A 538 7.10 12.70 -16.37
CA LYS A 538 6.03 13.67 -16.06
C LYS A 538 5.59 13.70 -14.59
N THR A 539 6.03 12.73 -13.80
CA THR A 539 5.59 12.55 -12.40
C THR A 539 6.70 12.78 -11.38
N ARG A 540 7.87 13.24 -11.82
CA ARG A 540 9.04 13.48 -10.98
C ARG A 540 9.85 14.63 -11.56
N LEU A 541 11.01 14.91 -10.94
CA LEU A 541 11.99 15.83 -11.50
C LEU A 541 12.65 15.18 -12.72
N ASP A 542 12.82 15.96 -13.79
CA ASP A 542 13.37 15.52 -15.08
C ASP A 542 14.17 16.65 -15.76
N PRO A 543 15.14 16.38 -16.65
CA PRO A 543 15.91 17.42 -17.33
C PRO A 543 15.05 18.38 -18.14
N SER A 544 13.85 17.99 -18.59
CA SER A 544 12.95 18.87 -19.34
C SER A 544 12.28 19.97 -18.50
N ASP A 545 12.39 19.92 -17.17
CA ASP A 545 11.72 20.87 -16.27
C ASP A 545 12.39 22.25 -16.19
N ALA A 546 13.62 22.40 -16.70
CA ALA A 546 14.34 23.67 -16.75
C ALA A 546 15.42 23.67 -17.84
N HIS A 547 16.00 24.84 -18.14
CA HIS A 547 17.17 24.93 -19.02
C HIS A 547 18.39 24.15 -18.48
N TYR A 548 18.52 24.05 -17.16
CA TYR A 548 19.51 23.21 -16.51
C TYR A 548 18.92 22.57 -15.24
N VAL A 549 19.20 21.29 -15.04
CA VAL A 549 18.72 20.51 -13.90
C VAL A 549 19.92 19.78 -13.32
N GLU A 550 20.18 20.01 -12.05
CA GLU A 550 21.24 19.36 -11.29
C GLU A 550 20.60 18.55 -10.17
N ALA A 551 20.93 17.27 -10.05
CA ALA A 551 20.51 16.45 -8.92
C ALA A 551 21.73 16.02 -8.09
N ILE A 552 21.61 16.05 -6.77
CA ILE A 552 22.68 15.65 -5.84
C ILE A 552 22.14 14.52 -4.98
N HIS A 553 22.70 13.34 -5.12
CA HIS A 553 22.24 12.10 -4.49
C HIS A 553 23.13 11.79 -3.29
N THR A 554 22.55 11.75 -2.10
CA THR A 554 23.27 11.45 -0.86
C THR A 554 22.75 10.22 -0.14
N ASP A 555 21.54 9.76 -0.46
CA ASP A 555 20.88 8.62 0.20
C ASP A 555 20.10 7.71 -0.78
N GLY A 556 20.66 7.48 -1.96
CA GLY A 556 20.07 6.64 -3.03
C GLY A 556 20.23 5.13 -2.83
N ASP A 557 20.28 4.65 -1.57
CA ASP A 557 20.26 3.20 -1.31
C ASP A 557 18.82 2.65 -1.38
N SER A 558 18.64 1.33 -1.34
CA SER A 558 17.30 0.75 -1.29
C SER A 558 16.56 1.17 -0.01
N LEU A 559 15.24 1.27 -0.10
CA LEU A 559 14.40 1.58 1.07
C LEU A 559 14.59 0.56 2.21
N PHE A 560 14.90 -0.70 1.88
CA PHE A 560 15.26 -1.74 2.85
C PHE A 560 16.52 -1.38 3.65
N GLN A 561 17.48 -0.70 3.01
CA GLN A 561 18.67 -0.14 3.65
C GLN A 561 18.45 1.26 4.21
N LEU A 562 17.19 1.71 4.29
CA LEU A 562 16.77 3.04 4.74
C LEU A 562 17.27 4.18 3.84
N GLY A 563 17.42 3.93 2.53
CA GLY A 563 17.66 5.00 1.55
C GLY A 563 16.36 5.72 1.19
N PHE A 564 16.33 7.03 1.36
CA PHE A 564 15.16 7.86 1.05
C PHE A 564 15.29 8.61 -0.28
N GLY A 565 16.51 8.75 -0.82
CA GLY A 565 16.79 9.43 -2.08
C GLY A 565 16.61 8.53 -3.31
N LEU A 566 16.54 9.13 -4.49
CA LEU A 566 16.63 8.45 -5.78
C LEU A 566 18.06 7.98 -6.03
N GLU A 567 18.24 6.77 -6.55
CA GLU A 567 19.53 6.29 -7.06
C GLU A 567 19.73 6.75 -8.52
N LYS A 568 18.64 6.75 -9.27
CA LYS A 568 18.66 6.98 -10.72
C LYS A 568 19.02 8.43 -11.04
N ALA A 569 19.81 8.59 -12.10
CA ALA A 569 20.09 9.90 -12.68
C ALA A 569 18.82 10.48 -13.32
N ILE A 570 18.46 11.69 -12.91
CA ILE A 570 17.26 12.43 -13.33
C ILE A 570 17.55 13.88 -13.74
N GLY A 571 18.81 14.32 -13.66
CA GLY A 571 19.24 15.67 -14.04
C GLY A 571 19.95 15.72 -15.40
N HIS A 572 20.32 16.93 -15.80
CA HIS A 572 21.37 17.11 -16.79
C HIS A 572 22.70 16.63 -16.21
N ALA A 573 23.00 17.03 -14.98
CA ALA A 573 24.10 16.50 -14.17
C ALA A 573 23.60 15.90 -12.87
N ASP A 574 24.13 14.72 -12.54
CA ASP A 574 23.79 13.98 -11.33
C ASP A 574 25.06 13.73 -10.52
N PHE A 575 25.11 14.26 -9.31
CA PHE A 575 26.27 14.22 -8.42
C PHE A 575 26.05 13.20 -7.31
N TYR A 576 27.02 12.33 -7.10
CA TYR A 576 26.98 11.23 -6.13
C TYR A 576 28.14 11.36 -5.13
N PRO A 577 28.11 12.35 -4.22
CA PRO A 577 29.09 12.46 -3.14
C PRO A 577 29.18 11.15 -2.36
N ASN A 578 30.41 10.67 -2.18
CA ASN A 578 30.73 9.42 -1.47
C ASN A 578 30.00 8.20 -2.04
N GLY A 579 29.74 8.19 -3.35
CA GLY A 579 28.99 7.13 -4.01
C GLY A 579 27.47 7.32 -3.99
N GLY A 580 26.97 8.32 -3.26
CA GLY A 580 25.56 8.74 -3.26
C GLY A 580 24.59 7.91 -2.44
N GLU A 581 25.09 7.05 -1.53
CA GLU A 581 24.27 6.18 -0.68
C GLU A 581 24.44 6.51 0.81
N LYS A 582 25.63 6.26 1.37
CA LYS A 582 25.88 6.49 2.81
C LYS A 582 26.96 7.53 2.98
N GLN A 583 26.59 8.64 3.63
CA GLN A 583 27.52 9.76 3.79
C GLN A 583 28.47 9.55 4.98
N PRO A 584 29.73 9.98 4.89
CA PRO A 584 30.66 9.95 6.01
C PRO A 584 30.10 10.67 7.24
N GLY A 585 30.25 10.05 8.41
CA GLY A 585 29.69 10.55 9.67
C GLY A 585 28.24 10.15 9.97
N CYS A 586 27.54 9.50 9.02
CA CYS A 586 26.19 8.99 9.25
C CYS A 586 26.19 7.51 9.67
N SER A 587 25.41 7.17 10.70
CA SER A 587 25.21 5.80 11.19
C SER A 587 23.86 5.26 10.73
N ARG A 588 23.76 3.96 10.40
CA ARG A 588 22.49 3.28 10.11
C ARG A 588 22.25 2.22 11.19
N ASP A 589 21.18 2.35 11.96
CA ASP A 589 20.77 1.30 12.91
C ASP A 589 19.48 0.64 12.42
N VAL A 590 19.64 -0.45 11.66
CA VAL A 590 18.56 -1.04 10.85
C VAL A 590 17.51 -1.76 11.73
N GLY A 591 17.92 -2.31 12.88
CA GLY A 591 17.10 -3.23 13.67
C GLY A 591 15.94 -2.58 14.42
N THR A 592 16.13 -1.37 14.96
CA THR A 592 15.12 -0.65 15.76
C THR A 592 14.21 0.24 14.90
N HIS A 593 14.68 0.66 13.73
CA HIS A 593 14.03 1.73 12.96
C HIS A 593 13.14 1.25 11.81
N LEU A 594 13.37 0.04 11.30
CA LEU A 594 12.46 -0.61 10.35
C LEU A 594 11.06 -0.80 10.98
N PHE A 595 10.99 -1.17 12.26
CA PHE A 595 9.74 -1.29 13.01
C PHE A 595 9.00 0.06 13.16
N SER A 596 9.71 1.17 13.35
CA SER A 596 9.11 2.51 13.46
C SER A 596 8.55 3.03 12.12
N LEU A 597 9.22 2.73 11.01
CA LEU A 597 8.76 3.10 9.66
C LEU A 597 7.52 2.28 9.24
N ILE A 598 7.49 0.99 9.54
CA ILE A 598 6.36 0.10 9.22
C ILE A 598 5.14 0.39 10.11
N THR A 599 5.33 0.88 11.33
CA THR A 599 4.23 1.16 12.27
C THR A 599 3.69 2.58 12.22
N GLY A 600 4.26 3.47 11.40
CA GLY A 600 3.82 4.88 11.28
C GLY A 600 3.96 5.70 12.58
N LYS A 601 4.68 5.18 13.59
CA LYS A 601 4.82 5.76 14.94
C LYS A 601 6.04 6.66 15.08
N ILE A 602 6.36 7.45 14.07
CA ILE A 602 7.50 8.37 14.16
C ILE A 602 7.04 9.68 14.81
N GLU A 603 7.39 9.87 16.08
CA GLU A 603 7.57 11.21 16.65
C GLU A 603 8.83 11.83 16.01
N LYS A 604 8.63 12.56 14.90
CA LYS A 604 9.64 13.23 14.06
C LYS A 604 10.73 12.34 13.44
N PHE A 605 10.91 12.51 12.13
CA PHE A 605 12.02 11.99 11.33
C PHE A 605 13.37 12.24 12.04
N THR A 606 13.85 11.29 12.85
CA THR A 606 14.99 11.57 13.74
C THR A 606 16.25 11.81 12.91
N SER A 607 17.07 12.78 13.33
CA SER A 607 18.30 13.21 12.63
C SER A 607 19.31 12.09 12.38
N THR A 608 19.20 10.97 13.09
CA THR A 608 20.09 9.81 12.92
C THR A 608 19.68 8.93 11.74
N ILE A 609 18.38 8.69 11.54
CA ILE A 609 17.84 7.87 10.43
C ILE A 609 17.97 8.65 9.11
N ALA A 610 17.71 9.94 9.16
CA ALA A 610 17.73 10.86 8.03
C ALA A 610 19.12 11.39 7.65
N CYS A 611 20.18 11.02 8.38
CA CYS A 611 21.46 11.74 8.31
C CYS A 611 22.03 11.84 6.89
N SER A 612 22.06 10.74 6.13
CA SER A 612 22.49 10.76 4.73
C SER A 612 21.58 11.65 3.88
N HIS A 613 20.26 11.52 4.06
CA HIS A 613 19.26 12.29 3.32
C HIS A 613 19.32 13.80 3.57
N MET A 614 19.77 14.20 4.77
CA MET A 614 19.94 15.59 5.16
C MET A 614 21.33 16.14 4.80
N ARG A 615 22.33 15.29 4.55
CA ARG A 615 23.71 15.72 4.28
C ARG A 615 23.80 16.65 3.07
N VAL A 616 22.97 16.44 2.06
CA VAL A 616 22.93 17.28 0.86
C VAL A 616 22.71 18.76 1.19
N LEU A 617 21.98 19.06 2.27
CA LEU A 617 21.70 20.43 2.72
C LEU A 617 22.98 21.13 3.21
N ASP A 618 23.81 20.40 3.97
CA ASP A 618 25.12 20.89 4.42
C ASP A 618 26.05 21.11 3.22
N LEU A 619 26.14 20.13 2.31
CA LEU A 619 27.02 20.20 1.13
C LEU A 619 26.65 21.37 0.23
N PHE A 620 25.36 21.53 -0.06
CA PHE A 620 24.88 22.62 -0.90
C PHE A 620 25.08 23.97 -0.21
N THR A 621 24.78 24.09 1.09
CA THR A 621 24.99 25.33 1.85
C THR A 621 26.45 25.73 1.89
N GLU A 622 27.37 24.79 2.14
CA GLU A 622 28.81 25.04 2.10
C GLU A 622 29.25 25.51 0.70
N SER A 623 28.70 24.93 -0.37
CA SER A 623 29.06 25.29 -1.74
C SER A 623 28.80 26.75 -2.12
N ILE A 624 27.94 27.48 -1.39
CA ILE A 624 27.55 28.87 -1.71
C ILE A 624 28.76 29.82 -1.56
N ASN A 625 29.37 29.82 -0.37
CA ASN A 625 30.42 30.77 0.03
C ASN A 625 31.81 30.13 0.20
N SER A 626 31.96 28.81 0.02
CA SER A 626 33.26 28.14 0.09
C SER A 626 34.21 28.60 -1.01
N GLN A 627 35.50 28.66 -0.67
CA GLN A 627 36.61 28.84 -1.64
C GLN A 627 37.05 27.50 -2.24
N CYS A 628 36.60 26.38 -1.66
CA CYS A 628 36.82 25.04 -2.17
C CYS A 628 35.65 24.64 -3.07
N THR A 629 35.98 24.00 -4.20
CA THR A 629 34.99 23.57 -5.19
C THR A 629 34.77 22.06 -5.09
N PHE A 630 33.51 21.65 -4.91
CA PHE A 630 33.11 20.24 -4.96
C PHE A 630 33.18 19.70 -6.39
N SER A 631 34.37 19.35 -6.85
CA SER A 631 34.61 18.93 -8.24
C SER A 631 34.36 17.43 -8.41
N GLY A 632 33.26 17.11 -9.11
CA GLY A 632 32.84 15.77 -9.45
C GLY A 632 33.55 15.23 -10.69
N LYS A 633 33.94 13.96 -10.63
CA LYS A 633 34.60 13.25 -11.72
C LYS A 633 33.57 12.41 -12.50
N PRO A 634 33.55 12.49 -13.84
CA PRO A 634 32.61 11.71 -14.64
C PRO A 634 32.88 10.22 -14.45
N CYS A 635 31.82 9.44 -14.20
CA CYS A 635 31.94 8.00 -14.00
C CYS A 635 30.66 7.30 -14.45
N HIS A 636 30.78 6.10 -15.05
CA HIS A 636 29.61 5.37 -15.55
C HIS A 636 28.80 4.73 -14.42
N THR A 637 29.49 4.15 -13.44
CA THR A 637 28.85 3.44 -12.33
C THR A 637 29.54 3.75 -11.01
N LYS A 638 28.80 3.61 -9.90
CA LYS A 638 29.37 3.66 -8.55
C LYS A 638 30.48 2.64 -8.36
N LYS A 639 30.34 1.43 -8.91
CA LYS A 639 31.35 0.38 -8.83
C LYS A 639 32.69 0.80 -9.43
N ASP A 640 32.68 1.53 -10.54
CA ASP A 640 33.89 2.07 -11.17
C ASP A 640 34.53 3.18 -10.31
N PHE A 641 33.70 3.99 -9.64
CA PHE A 641 34.17 4.99 -8.68
C PHE A 641 34.83 4.33 -7.46
N ASP A 642 34.15 3.36 -6.83
CA ASP A 642 34.64 2.63 -5.66
C ASP A 642 35.93 1.84 -5.96
N ALA A 643 36.08 1.34 -7.18
CA ALA A 643 37.30 0.67 -7.65
C ALA A 643 38.46 1.63 -8.00
N GLY A 644 38.24 2.94 -7.91
CA GLY A 644 39.25 3.96 -8.24
C GLY A 644 39.54 4.09 -9.74
N HIS A 645 38.61 3.67 -10.60
CA HIS A 645 38.77 3.79 -12.06
C HIS A 645 38.48 5.21 -12.58
N CYS A 646 37.72 6.00 -11.83
CA CYS A 646 37.30 7.36 -12.19
C CYS A 646 38.18 8.43 -11.52
N THR A 647 39.50 8.40 -11.75
CA THR A 647 40.47 9.25 -11.02
C THR A 647 40.85 10.56 -11.73
N ARG A 648 40.62 10.67 -13.04
CA ARG A 648 41.02 11.83 -13.87
C ARG A 648 39.79 12.53 -14.46
N CYS A 649 39.85 13.85 -14.63
CA CYS A 649 38.74 14.65 -15.17
C CYS A 649 38.38 14.33 -16.63
N GLY A 650 39.25 13.68 -17.41
CA GLY A 650 38.95 13.25 -18.78
C GLY A 650 38.24 14.34 -19.62
N LEU A 651 37.01 14.04 -20.09
CA LEU A 651 36.13 14.90 -20.90
C LEU A 651 35.48 16.10 -20.16
N GLY A 652 35.86 16.36 -18.90
CA GLY A 652 35.47 17.54 -18.14
C GLY A 652 34.88 17.18 -16.78
N CYS A 653 35.55 17.57 -15.69
CA CYS A 653 34.94 17.58 -14.37
C CYS A 653 33.80 18.61 -14.34
N ALA A 654 32.80 18.35 -13.50
CA ALA A 654 31.73 19.30 -13.23
C ALA A 654 31.74 19.65 -11.75
N ASP A 655 31.47 20.90 -11.43
CA ASP A 655 31.44 21.37 -10.06
C ASP A 655 30.01 21.28 -9.53
N MET A 656 29.82 20.70 -8.35
CA MET A 656 28.52 20.54 -7.70
C MET A 656 28.13 21.82 -6.95
N GLY A 657 26.82 22.14 -6.92
CA GLY A 657 26.24 23.09 -5.99
C GLY A 657 25.92 24.46 -6.57
N TYR A 658 25.88 25.48 -5.71
CA TYR A 658 25.43 26.82 -6.10
C TYR A 658 26.30 27.44 -7.21
N ASN A 659 27.63 27.32 -7.08
CA ASN A 659 28.59 27.88 -8.04
C ASN A 659 28.79 26.99 -9.30
N SER A 660 27.94 25.98 -9.55
CA SER A 660 28.10 25.11 -10.71
C SER A 660 27.98 25.87 -12.03
N HIS A 661 28.93 25.66 -12.94
CA HIS A 661 29.00 26.35 -14.23
C HIS A 661 27.99 25.86 -15.29
N GLN A 662 27.02 25.01 -14.91
CA GLN A 662 25.96 24.49 -15.80
C GLN A 662 26.48 23.80 -17.08
N LYS A 663 27.66 23.18 -17.02
CA LYS A 663 28.31 22.49 -18.15
C LYS A 663 28.32 20.97 -18.03
N GLY A 664 27.99 20.44 -16.85
CA GLY A 664 28.01 19.01 -16.60
C GLY A 664 26.84 18.32 -17.29
N HIS A 665 27.14 17.22 -17.99
CA HIS A 665 26.14 16.25 -18.45
C HIS A 665 26.54 14.83 -18.00
N GLY A 666 25.64 14.11 -17.36
CA GLY A 666 25.86 12.73 -16.87
C GLY A 666 26.17 12.63 -15.37
N LYS A 667 26.73 11.48 -14.97
CA LYS A 667 26.97 11.13 -13.56
C LYS A 667 28.38 11.53 -13.10
N TYR A 668 28.47 12.18 -11.95
CA TYR A 668 29.70 12.69 -11.37
C TYR A 668 29.86 12.22 -9.93
N TYR A 669 31.08 11.81 -9.56
CA TYR A 669 31.38 11.25 -8.25
C TYR A 669 32.58 11.95 -7.63
N PHE A 670 32.55 12.13 -6.31
CA PHE A 670 33.64 12.70 -5.52
C PHE A 670 33.49 12.28 -4.06
N SER A 671 34.50 12.54 -3.24
CA SER A 671 34.48 12.24 -1.81
C SER A 671 34.39 13.54 -0.99
N THR A 672 33.77 13.46 0.18
CA THR A 672 33.70 14.55 1.15
C THR A 672 34.19 14.07 2.51
N SER A 673 34.52 14.99 3.42
CA SER A 673 34.81 14.63 4.81
C SER A 673 33.52 14.24 5.56
N SER A 674 33.67 13.73 6.79
CA SER A 674 32.54 13.39 7.68
C SER A 674 31.98 14.55 8.49
N ALA A 675 32.67 15.70 8.51
CA ALA A 675 32.28 16.88 9.27
C ALA A 675 32.84 18.14 8.60
N GLY A 676 32.10 19.25 8.69
CA GLY A 676 32.45 20.51 8.05
C GLY A 676 33.85 21.04 8.43
N PRO A 677 34.60 21.64 7.49
CA PRO A 677 34.27 21.76 6.06
C PRO A 677 34.28 20.40 5.35
N PHE A 678 33.26 20.17 4.52
CA PHE A 678 33.03 18.92 3.78
C PHE A 678 33.88 18.82 2.53
N CYS A 679 34.15 19.95 1.88
CA CYS A 679 34.96 20.03 0.68
C CYS A 679 36.42 19.66 0.98
N GLN A 680 37.03 18.84 0.11
CA GLN A 680 38.40 18.34 0.24
C GLN A 680 39.29 18.79 -0.92
#